data_AF-E9SG59-F1
#
_entry.id   AF-E9SG59-F1
#
_cell.length_a   1.000
_cell.length_b   1.000
_cell.length_c   1.000
_cell.angle_alpha   90.00
_cell.angle_beta   90.00
_cell.angle_gamma   90.00
#
_symmetry.space_group_name_H-M   'P 1'
#
loop_
_entity.id
_entity.type
_entity.pdbx_description
1 polymer ?
#
loop_
_entity_poly.entity_id
_entity_poly.type
_entity_poly.pdbx_seq_one_letter_code
_entity_poly.pdbx_strand_id
1 'polypeptide(L)'
;MSSLFKRITAIASAGAIMSTALAAFPYSCVAEVTTSLSTRDPWCAREDVNRWESEHFQFIWGKTGADSGKVTQAFLEENAKNLEACWDVYMNELHMEPPTQSTNRSLRDGNQYKVNIYISGTGISKFPDDWAWMGYDNQGYAFMFCCVGAMQNSPNPSWVLPHEFGHVVTAHQIGWNNNKYVGALWEAIGNWFREQFLYSDYYKQWGNVSGVTDYFETYSKNLCFTPILGRDNYAAWLFLQYLTENPDGLQGYGSSFVKDLMQQGKVDEYPYHEIERLSGADIKDTLGHYAKRLATLDFKHKRDYLKRQEELFDRGEWNWGEIYTLLEKSTDTDNFYTVPTERAPQQFGVNVVPLEVTGNKISITLKGLTDIKGADWRACIAVEDINGNTRYSDLFKSGETMTMDYGNNDSAAYLTVTATPDSDTWQQYGVQYMFSEGEFDENHAPFLGKNRYPYGVTITGAGIKQARDNSSTAYGRRHSNGGGFVAYTAKVDDSVYVGENARVLGYATVKGNARIEDHAIVTGSASVSGNAIVKGHAVVAERATVKDNAIIADYAGVMGNSVISDNARVIESGLVFNNYNVSGNATVKGVAYGLAGGSASGQAIPDGDYYDDTGRNLQKGAIYGWASYEGYALNRPFTDGQYAGLEFSSESKNIAADTYTSTYAMNFGTPEWNNKLTSANGVLTFNNNSYMVGDSSYAALHDADYQTAILLRDNSKNTIFRFGDDEKYMSLTAENGDLTFTIDNGSGVQSVKAENSYKVGHWATVSVILDGDNAKLVVNDGSGAKSVYATVTADPIDIVSDDASYLIADKMNGSMDFFRVNFKEVAEPTYYYTEHEEITPAVEYPRVTNIIYNEQYHQFRMTWSPVAGAQNYGIAVYLAGKWKVQTQTIPAGTTYFTSPKLRAGQTYKVVVAAKVNGKWDISSLNSRAVTVTIK
;
A
#
# COMPACT_ATOMS: atom_id res chain seq x y z
N MET A 1 27.76 17.34 -16.58
CA MET A 1 27.23 18.71 -16.32
C MET A 1 26.12 18.58 -15.31
N SER A 2 26.34 19.04 -14.08
CA SER A 2 25.33 19.14 -13.01
C SER A 2 25.79 20.17 -11.98
N SER A 3 26.10 21.37 -12.47
CA SER A 3 26.36 22.54 -11.62
C SER A 3 25.03 23.21 -11.27
N LEU A 4 24.88 23.63 -10.01
CA LEU A 4 23.63 23.89 -9.27
C LEU A 4 23.02 22.56 -8.76
N PHE A 5 22.81 22.35 -7.46
CA PHE A 5 22.59 23.31 -6.38
C PHE A 5 23.59 23.21 -5.21
N LYS A 6 23.98 24.36 -4.63
CA LYS A 6 24.70 24.45 -3.34
C LYS A 6 24.23 25.67 -2.52
N ARG A 7 23.86 25.38 -1.26
CA ARG A 7 23.89 26.26 -0.05
C ARG A 7 22.93 27.45 0.08
N ILE A 8 22.32 27.53 1.28
CA ILE A 8 22.06 28.76 2.05
C ILE A 8 22.69 28.57 3.45
N THR A 9 23.05 29.66 4.16
CA THR A 9 24.09 29.64 5.22
C THR A 9 23.76 30.52 6.45
N ALA A 10 23.78 29.92 7.66
CA ALA A 10 24.48 30.29 8.92
C ALA A 10 24.45 31.69 9.62
N ILE A 11 25.16 31.74 10.78
CA ILE A 11 25.62 32.86 11.66
C ILE A 11 24.64 33.23 12.81
N ALA A 12 24.99 33.47 14.10
CA ALA A 12 26.26 33.60 14.88
C ALA A 12 26.18 32.82 16.25
N SER A 13 26.96 32.98 17.34
CA SER A 13 28.14 33.81 17.76
C SER A 13 28.94 33.12 18.90
N ALA A 14 30.21 33.52 19.13
CA ALA A 14 31.21 32.80 19.96
C ALA A 14 31.79 33.60 21.16
N GLY A 15 32.60 32.96 22.04
CA GLY A 15 33.40 33.68 23.06
C GLY A 15 34.33 32.87 24.00
N ALA A 16 35.65 32.90 23.72
CA ALA A 16 36.80 32.88 24.67
C ALA A 16 37.19 31.63 25.52
N ILE A 17 38.10 30.81 24.96
CA ILE A 17 39.45 30.43 25.46
C ILE A 17 39.72 30.38 26.99
N MET A 18 40.10 29.20 27.51
CA MET A 18 41.35 29.04 28.30
C MET A 18 41.82 27.57 28.37
N SER A 19 43.14 27.38 28.50
CA SER A 19 43.84 26.09 28.43
C SER A 19 44.45 25.67 29.78
N THR A 20 44.41 24.38 30.13
CA THR A 20 45.40 23.75 31.03
C THR A 20 45.46 22.21 30.88
N ALA A 21 46.67 21.74 30.54
CA ALA A 21 47.32 20.45 30.85
C ALA A 21 46.49 19.18 31.20
N LEU A 22 46.71 18.11 30.43
CA LEU A 22 46.57 16.72 30.91
C LEU A 22 47.72 16.36 31.87
N ALA A 23 47.44 15.46 32.82
CA ALA A 23 48.45 14.65 33.50
C ALA A 23 48.29 13.18 33.05
N ALA A 24 49.36 12.58 32.53
CA ALA A 24 49.38 11.18 32.13
C ALA A 24 49.97 10.30 33.24
N PHE A 25 49.37 9.12 33.46
CA PHE A 25 49.96 8.02 34.22
C PHE A 25 50.24 6.85 33.26
N PRO A 26 51.41 6.19 33.33
CA PRO A 26 51.77 5.14 32.40
C PRO A 26 51.20 3.78 32.81
N TYR A 27 50.67 3.02 31.86
CA TYR A 27 50.56 1.57 31.98
C TYR A 27 51.59 0.90 31.05
N SER A 28 52.24 -0.13 31.58
CA SER A 28 53.36 -0.83 30.95
C SER A 28 52.90 -1.72 29.79
N CYS A 29 53.54 -1.61 28.62
CA CYS A 29 53.31 -2.55 27.53
C CYS A 29 54.02 -3.89 27.77
N VAL A 30 53.40 -4.97 27.30
CA VAL A 30 54.06 -6.21 26.90
C VAL A 30 54.09 -6.18 25.38
N ALA A 31 55.26 -6.33 24.78
CA ALA A 31 55.41 -6.23 23.33
C ALA A 31 55.03 -7.55 22.66
N GLU A 32 53.89 -7.58 21.96
CA GLU A 32 53.66 -8.56 20.89
C GLU A 32 54.38 -8.12 19.62
N VAL A 33 54.79 -9.10 18.81
CA VAL A 33 55.52 -8.85 17.57
C VAL A 33 54.53 -8.44 16.49
N THR A 34 54.34 -7.14 16.31
CA THR A 34 53.52 -6.59 15.25
C THR A 34 54.13 -6.91 13.87
N THR A 35 53.48 -7.78 13.11
CA THR A 35 53.76 -7.93 11.68
C THR A 35 53.28 -6.68 10.96
N SER A 36 54.16 -5.71 10.77
CA SER A 36 53.83 -4.44 10.12
C SER A 36 53.28 -4.64 8.71
N LEU A 37 52.02 -4.28 8.49
CA LEU A 37 51.38 -4.29 7.17
C LEU A 37 52.14 -3.42 6.18
N SER A 38 52.36 -3.94 4.98
CA SER A 38 53.06 -3.23 3.91
C SER A 38 52.12 -2.27 3.16
N THR A 39 52.69 -1.26 2.51
CA THR A 39 51.95 -0.37 1.59
C THR A 39 52.03 -0.85 0.15
N ARG A 40 51.00 -0.57 -0.65
CA ARG A 40 51.02 -0.80 -2.11
C ARG A 40 50.08 0.18 -2.80
N ASP A 41 50.52 0.78 -3.91
CA ASP A 41 49.72 1.75 -4.67
C ASP A 41 49.84 1.46 -6.17
N PRO A 42 48.98 0.60 -6.74
CA PRO A 42 49.09 0.21 -8.14
C PRO A 42 48.68 1.30 -9.14
N TRP A 43 48.02 2.38 -8.69
CA TRP A 43 47.52 3.44 -9.58
C TRP A 43 48.40 4.68 -9.58
N CYS A 44 48.71 5.24 -8.41
CA CYS A 44 49.41 6.50 -8.27
C CYS A 44 50.91 6.34 -7.95
N ALA A 45 51.47 5.12 -7.97
CA ALA A 45 52.92 4.88 -7.78
C ALA A 45 53.84 5.61 -8.79
N ARG A 46 53.30 6.09 -9.92
CA ARG A 46 54.03 6.91 -10.92
C ARG A 46 53.59 8.37 -10.95
N GLU A 47 52.73 8.78 -10.03
CA GLU A 47 52.22 10.16 -9.90
C GLU A 47 52.89 10.86 -8.71
N ASP A 48 53.07 12.18 -8.80
CA ASP A 48 53.58 13.00 -7.69
C ASP A 48 52.46 13.34 -6.68
N VAL A 49 51.99 12.30 -5.99
CA VAL A 49 50.95 12.38 -4.96
C VAL A 49 51.54 12.39 -3.55
N ASN A 50 50.79 12.93 -2.60
CA ASN A 50 51.06 12.80 -1.17
C ASN A 50 50.59 11.44 -0.66
N ARG A 51 51.25 10.94 0.39
CA ARG A 51 50.90 9.70 1.10
C ARG A 51 51.04 9.90 2.60
N TRP A 52 50.13 9.29 3.36
CA TRP A 52 50.17 9.25 4.83
C TRP A 52 49.53 7.93 5.30
N GLU A 53 49.92 7.43 6.46
CA GLU A 53 49.57 6.07 6.90
C GLU A 53 49.19 6.04 8.38
N SER A 54 48.23 5.18 8.70
CA SER A 54 47.90 4.73 10.05
C SER A 54 48.36 3.29 10.26
N GLU A 55 47.79 2.53 11.20
CA GLU A 55 48.17 1.13 11.42
C GLU A 55 47.69 0.23 10.28
N HIS A 56 46.42 0.35 9.88
CA HIS A 56 45.79 -0.50 8.88
C HIS A 56 45.52 0.18 7.53
N PHE A 57 45.66 1.51 7.43
CA PHE A 57 45.25 2.28 6.24
C PHE A 57 46.38 3.13 5.63
N GLN A 58 46.31 3.35 4.31
CA GLN A 58 47.15 4.28 3.55
C GLN A 58 46.28 5.30 2.80
N PHE A 59 46.47 6.58 3.10
CA PHE A 59 45.78 7.71 2.47
C PHE A 59 46.62 8.27 1.33
N ILE A 60 46.02 8.45 0.16
CA ILE A 60 46.69 8.87 -1.08
C ILE A 60 45.92 10.03 -1.71
N TRP A 61 46.58 11.16 -1.96
CA TRP A 61 45.92 12.35 -2.53
C TRP A 61 46.85 13.23 -3.36
N GLY A 62 46.29 13.89 -4.37
CA GLY A 62 47.02 14.76 -5.28
C GLY A 62 47.36 16.12 -4.67
N LYS A 63 48.35 16.79 -5.27
CA LYS A 63 48.90 18.06 -4.78
C LYS A 63 48.24 19.32 -5.37
N THR A 64 47.42 19.17 -6.41
CA THR A 64 47.04 20.26 -7.32
C THR A 64 45.53 20.43 -7.55
N GLY A 65 44.69 19.56 -7.01
CA GLY A 65 43.24 19.69 -7.10
C GLY A 65 42.67 20.75 -6.16
N ALA A 66 41.40 21.10 -6.39
CA ALA A 66 40.69 22.12 -5.63
C ALA A 66 40.62 21.81 -4.12
N ASP A 67 40.62 20.53 -3.76
CA ASP A 67 40.47 20.06 -2.38
C ASP A 67 41.79 19.61 -1.74
N SER A 68 42.92 19.61 -2.48
CA SER A 68 44.24 19.21 -1.97
C SER A 68 44.66 19.97 -0.70
N GLY A 69 44.35 21.28 -0.65
CA GLY A 69 44.67 22.13 0.51
C GLY A 69 43.78 21.89 1.74
N LYS A 70 42.72 21.09 1.62
CA LYS A 70 41.83 20.70 2.74
C LYS A 70 42.33 19.45 3.47
N VAL A 71 43.10 18.60 2.77
CA VAL A 71 43.71 17.39 3.34
C VAL A 71 44.91 17.80 4.19
N THR A 72 44.63 18.16 5.44
CA THR A 72 45.61 18.56 6.46
C THR A 72 45.99 17.38 7.35
N GLN A 73 47.05 17.53 8.15
CA GLN A 73 47.46 16.52 9.13
C GLN A 73 46.32 16.13 10.09
N ALA A 74 45.61 17.13 10.65
CA ALA A 74 44.48 16.89 11.54
C ALA A 74 43.28 16.21 10.85
N PHE A 75 43.06 16.48 9.56
CA PHE A 75 42.04 15.79 8.75
C PHE A 75 42.39 14.31 8.53
N LEU A 76 43.68 14.01 8.30
CA LEU A 76 44.16 12.64 8.14
C LEU A 76 44.09 11.87 9.47
N GLU A 77 44.58 12.46 10.55
CA GLU A 77 44.58 11.86 11.90
C GLU A 77 43.16 11.53 12.37
N GLU A 78 42.18 12.42 12.16
CA GLU A 78 40.81 12.18 12.58
C GLU A 78 40.08 11.13 11.72
N ASN A 79 40.27 11.15 10.41
CA ASN A 79 39.67 10.13 9.54
C ASN A 79 40.33 8.77 9.70
N ALA A 80 41.63 8.73 10.04
CA ALA A 80 42.32 7.51 10.46
C ALA A 80 41.78 7.00 11.79
N LYS A 81 41.66 7.84 12.81
CA LYS A 81 41.04 7.48 14.09
C LYS A 81 39.64 6.88 13.89
N ASN A 82 38.85 7.41 12.96
CA ASN A 82 37.55 6.85 12.56
C ASN A 82 37.69 5.44 11.98
N LEU A 83 38.54 5.27 10.97
CA LEU A 83 38.71 3.97 10.29
C LEU A 83 39.39 2.89 11.13
N GLU A 84 40.35 3.25 11.99
CA GLU A 84 40.94 2.31 12.97
C GLU A 84 39.89 1.88 14.01
N ALA A 85 39.01 2.79 14.43
CA ALA A 85 37.88 2.44 15.29
C ALA A 85 36.86 1.52 14.57
N CYS A 86 36.63 1.71 13.26
CA CYS A 86 35.85 0.75 12.46
C CYS A 86 36.56 -0.61 12.33
N TRP A 87 37.90 -0.60 12.15
CA TRP A 87 38.71 -1.82 12.10
C TRP A 87 38.57 -2.64 13.38
N ASP A 88 38.68 -1.99 14.54
CA ASP A 88 38.50 -2.64 15.83
C ASP A 88 37.11 -3.30 15.96
N VAL A 89 36.02 -2.61 15.60
CA VAL A 89 34.67 -3.21 15.61
C VAL A 89 34.60 -4.39 14.64
N TYR A 90 35.06 -4.23 13.40
CA TYR A 90 34.82 -5.22 12.35
C TYR A 90 35.70 -6.47 12.51
N MET A 91 36.93 -6.32 13.02
CA MET A 91 37.87 -7.43 13.23
C MET A 91 37.79 -8.01 14.64
N ASN A 92 37.69 -7.17 15.69
CA ASN A 92 37.77 -7.65 17.06
C ASN A 92 36.39 -7.98 17.66
N GLU A 93 35.32 -7.25 17.33
CA GLU A 93 33.97 -7.54 17.83
C GLU A 93 33.18 -8.46 16.88
N LEU A 94 33.20 -8.20 15.56
CA LEU A 94 32.45 -8.98 14.56
C LEU A 94 33.25 -10.19 14.01
N HIS A 95 34.55 -10.25 14.30
CA HIS A 95 35.44 -11.35 13.90
C HIS A 95 35.45 -11.62 12.38
N MET A 96 35.44 -10.56 11.56
CA MET A 96 35.55 -10.64 10.10
C MET A 96 36.97 -11.02 9.66
N GLU A 97 37.13 -11.56 8.44
CA GLU A 97 38.46 -11.78 7.87
C GLU A 97 39.12 -10.43 7.48
N PRO A 98 40.37 -10.15 7.91
CA PRO A 98 41.05 -8.89 7.62
C PRO A 98 41.25 -8.61 6.12
N PRO A 99 40.96 -7.38 5.65
CA PRO A 99 41.09 -7.00 4.24
C PRO A 99 42.54 -6.70 3.80
N THR A 100 43.49 -7.56 4.21
CA THR A 100 44.93 -7.35 4.01
C THR A 100 45.53 -8.17 2.85
N GLN A 101 44.75 -9.05 2.23
CA GLN A 101 45.17 -9.96 1.16
C GLN A 101 44.17 -9.96 0.00
N SER A 102 44.65 -10.19 -1.23
CA SER A 102 43.77 -10.27 -2.41
C SER A 102 42.52 -11.16 -2.19
N THR A 103 41.35 -10.64 -2.56
CA THR A 103 40.08 -11.38 -2.59
C THR A 103 40.14 -12.53 -3.60
N ASN A 104 40.91 -12.35 -4.68
CA ASN A 104 41.31 -13.44 -5.55
C ASN A 104 42.43 -14.26 -4.90
N ARG A 105 42.07 -15.40 -4.31
CA ARG A 105 43.01 -16.32 -3.63
C ARG A 105 44.21 -16.75 -4.49
N SER A 106 44.10 -16.74 -5.82
CA SER A 106 45.21 -17.08 -6.74
C SER A 106 46.23 -15.97 -6.94
N LEU A 107 45.91 -14.73 -6.54
CA LEU A 107 46.79 -13.55 -6.63
C LEU A 107 47.42 -13.17 -5.28
N ARG A 108 47.21 -13.97 -4.23
CA ARG A 108 47.87 -13.79 -2.94
C ARG A 108 49.35 -14.14 -3.05
N ASP A 109 50.21 -13.18 -2.75
CA ASP A 109 51.67 -13.27 -2.88
C ASP A 109 52.38 -13.66 -1.56
N GLY A 110 51.60 -13.93 -0.50
CA GLY A 110 52.08 -14.27 0.83
C GLY A 110 52.31 -13.05 1.74
N ASN A 111 52.22 -11.83 1.21
CA ASN A 111 52.30 -10.61 2.01
C ASN A 111 50.93 -10.23 2.59
N GLN A 112 50.94 -9.20 3.45
CA GLN A 112 49.74 -8.53 3.94
C GLN A 112 49.93 -7.01 3.84
N TYR A 113 48.87 -6.33 3.43
CA TYR A 113 48.91 -4.91 3.05
C TYR A 113 47.86 -4.06 3.77
N LYS A 114 48.16 -2.77 3.90
CA LYS A 114 47.21 -1.74 4.35
C LYS A 114 46.12 -1.52 3.30
N VAL A 115 44.93 -1.10 3.75
CA VAL A 115 43.82 -0.70 2.88
C VAL A 115 44.07 0.70 2.34
N ASN A 116 43.95 0.87 1.02
CA ASN A 116 44.15 2.16 0.37
C ASN A 116 42.89 3.03 0.41
N ILE A 117 43.09 4.33 0.61
CA ILE A 117 42.05 5.37 0.57
C ILE A 117 42.51 6.45 -0.41
N TYR A 118 41.84 6.58 -1.55
CA TYR A 118 42.15 7.59 -2.55
C TYR A 118 41.20 8.78 -2.38
N ILE A 119 41.77 9.96 -2.11
CA ILE A 119 40.97 11.16 -1.79
C ILE A 119 40.66 11.94 -3.06
N SER A 120 39.37 12.00 -3.43
CA SER A 120 38.88 12.66 -4.64
C SER A 120 38.91 14.20 -4.53
N GLY A 121 38.74 14.90 -5.65
CA GLY A 121 38.85 16.37 -5.73
C GLY A 121 40.28 16.94 -5.56
N THR A 122 41.27 16.08 -5.28
CA THR A 122 42.68 16.46 -5.02
C THR A 122 43.60 16.38 -6.24
N GLY A 123 43.08 15.98 -7.41
CA GLY A 123 43.85 15.99 -8.67
C GLY A 123 44.71 14.74 -8.91
N ILE A 124 44.40 13.62 -8.25
CA ILE A 124 44.89 12.28 -8.66
C ILE A 124 44.40 11.94 -10.07
N SER A 125 45.24 11.39 -10.93
CA SER A 125 44.92 11.27 -12.36
C SER A 125 43.95 10.12 -12.69
N LYS A 126 43.91 9.10 -11.82
CA LYS A 126 43.22 7.84 -12.09
C LYS A 126 41.70 7.90 -11.97
N PHE A 127 41.17 8.80 -11.15
CA PHE A 127 39.78 8.80 -10.71
C PHE A 127 39.14 10.20 -10.84
N PRO A 128 37.93 10.33 -11.40
CA PRO A 128 37.19 11.60 -11.43
C PRO A 128 36.72 12.00 -10.02
N ASP A 129 36.40 13.29 -9.82
CA ASP A 129 35.82 13.77 -8.56
C ASP A 129 34.40 13.21 -8.37
N ASP A 130 34.18 12.51 -7.25
CA ASP A 130 32.93 11.81 -6.91
C ASP A 130 32.85 11.60 -5.38
N TRP A 131 31.65 11.29 -4.86
CA TRP A 131 31.32 11.33 -3.42
C TRP A 131 32.09 10.30 -2.57
N ALA A 132 31.75 9.02 -2.71
CA ALA A 132 32.46 7.89 -2.12
C ALA A 132 32.01 6.59 -2.81
N TRP A 133 32.89 5.58 -2.82
CA TRP A 133 32.61 4.20 -3.24
C TRP A 133 33.80 3.28 -2.93
N MET A 134 33.59 1.95 -3.01
CA MET A 134 34.65 0.94 -2.96
C MET A 134 35.00 0.40 -4.36
N GLY A 135 36.21 -0.12 -4.56
CA GLY A 135 36.53 -0.87 -5.78
C GLY A 135 37.63 -1.90 -5.59
N TYR A 136 38.09 -2.51 -6.69
CA TYR A 136 39.22 -3.42 -6.73
C TYR A 136 40.34 -2.91 -7.64
N ASP A 137 41.59 -3.24 -7.30
CA ASP A 137 42.69 -3.16 -8.26
C ASP A 137 42.87 -4.43 -9.09
N ASN A 138 43.79 -4.34 -10.07
CA ASN A 138 44.12 -5.43 -10.99
C ASN A 138 44.77 -6.65 -10.33
N GLN A 139 45.06 -6.61 -9.03
CA GLN A 139 45.54 -7.73 -8.23
C GLN A 139 44.47 -8.25 -7.24
N GLY A 140 43.25 -7.71 -7.28
CA GLY A 140 42.11 -8.17 -6.47
C GLY A 140 42.13 -7.69 -5.02
N TYR A 141 42.86 -6.63 -4.69
CA TYR A 141 42.72 -5.97 -3.39
C TYR A 141 41.63 -4.92 -3.47
N ALA A 142 40.72 -4.91 -2.48
CA ALA A 142 39.71 -3.85 -2.39
C ALA A 142 40.28 -2.57 -1.77
N PHE A 143 39.72 -1.43 -2.16
CA PHE A 143 40.15 -0.09 -1.72
C PHE A 143 38.94 0.83 -1.55
N MET A 144 39.16 1.95 -0.86
CA MET A 144 38.18 3.02 -0.68
C MET A 144 38.50 4.24 -1.54
N PHE A 145 37.44 4.86 -2.06
CA PHE A 145 37.49 6.14 -2.74
C PHE A 145 36.54 7.11 -2.04
N CYS A 146 37.00 8.31 -1.67
CA CYS A 146 36.17 9.29 -0.94
C CYS A 146 36.55 10.74 -1.29
N CYS A 147 35.58 11.63 -1.44
CA CYS A 147 35.84 13.07 -1.44
C CYS A 147 36.09 13.60 -0.02
N VAL A 148 36.73 14.77 0.07
CA VAL A 148 36.86 15.51 1.34
C VAL A 148 35.50 15.86 1.96
N GLY A 149 34.41 15.88 1.17
CA GLY A 149 33.04 16.03 1.65
C GLY A 149 32.52 14.82 2.43
N ALA A 150 32.77 13.61 1.91
CA ALA A 150 32.39 12.35 2.54
C ALA A 150 33.20 12.09 3.82
N MET A 151 34.42 12.63 3.89
CA MET A 151 35.36 12.49 5.02
C MET A 151 35.28 13.63 6.05
N GLN A 152 34.12 14.29 6.17
CA GLN A 152 33.93 15.36 7.16
C GLN A 152 33.67 14.81 8.57
N ASN A 153 34.19 15.54 9.56
CA ASN A 153 34.21 15.18 10.97
C ASN A 153 33.41 16.16 11.87
N SER A 154 32.46 16.89 11.29
CA SER A 154 31.67 17.91 12.00
C SER A 154 30.22 17.92 11.49
N PRO A 155 29.20 17.83 12.37
CA PRO A 155 29.30 17.77 13.84
C PRO A 155 29.75 16.40 14.38
N ASN A 156 29.64 15.33 13.58
CA ASN A 156 30.05 13.96 13.92
C ASN A 156 31.27 13.53 13.07
N PRO A 157 32.07 12.53 13.50
CA PRO A 157 32.94 11.81 12.57
C PRO A 157 32.13 11.21 11.41
N SER A 158 32.75 11.03 10.24
CA SER A 158 32.06 10.57 9.04
C SER A 158 31.38 9.22 9.23
N TRP A 159 30.10 9.13 8.88
CA TRP A 159 29.35 7.88 8.78
C TRP A 159 29.49 7.22 7.39
N VAL A 160 30.08 7.91 6.41
CA VAL A 160 30.39 7.32 5.09
C VAL A 160 31.52 6.31 5.24
N LEU A 161 32.58 6.66 5.98
CA LEU A 161 33.76 5.79 6.20
C LEU A 161 33.44 4.38 6.75
N PRO A 162 32.64 4.20 7.82
CA PRO A 162 32.28 2.86 8.28
C PRO A 162 31.50 2.03 7.25
N HIS A 163 30.67 2.66 6.41
CA HIS A 163 29.89 1.97 5.38
C HIS A 163 30.78 1.51 4.21
N GLU A 164 31.59 2.42 3.66
CA GLU A 164 32.53 2.13 2.57
C GLU A 164 33.58 1.10 2.97
N PHE A 165 34.11 1.21 4.19
CA PHE A 165 35.01 0.21 4.75
C PHE A 165 34.27 -1.13 5.00
N GLY A 166 32.98 -1.08 5.34
CA GLY A 166 32.12 -2.26 5.42
C GLY A 166 32.05 -3.05 4.10
N HIS A 167 31.93 -2.37 2.95
CA HIS A 167 32.02 -3.07 1.66
C HIS A 167 33.43 -3.66 1.41
N VAL A 168 34.49 -2.93 1.77
CA VAL A 168 35.88 -3.47 1.67
C VAL A 168 36.01 -4.74 2.51
N VAL A 169 35.43 -4.80 3.70
CA VAL A 169 35.41 -6.01 4.54
C VAL A 169 34.54 -7.11 3.92
N THR A 170 33.34 -6.79 3.42
CA THR A 170 32.43 -7.72 2.71
C THR A 170 33.18 -8.42 1.57
N ALA A 171 33.91 -7.66 0.74
CA ALA A 171 34.70 -8.17 -0.37
C ALA A 171 35.76 -9.21 0.04
N HIS A 172 36.28 -9.13 1.25
CA HIS A 172 37.28 -10.06 1.76
C HIS A 172 36.68 -11.30 2.45
N GLN A 173 35.35 -11.34 2.66
CA GLN A 173 34.64 -12.54 3.08
C GLN A 173 34.40 -13.52 1.90
N ILE A 174 34.51 -13.04 0.65
CA ILE A 174 34.59 -13.80 -0.62
C ILE A 174 33.29 -14.48 -1.09
N GLY A 175 32.46 -15.04 -0.20
CA GLY A 175 31.28 -15.85 -0.58
C GLY A 175 30.28 -15.11 -1.47
N TRP A 176 30.11 -13.81 -1.25
CA TRP A 176 29.17 -12.95 -1.99
C TRP A 176 29.73 -12.33 -3.28
N ASN A 177 31.04 -12.36 -3.52
CA ASN A 177 31.66 -11.61 -4.63
C ASN A 177 31.24 -12.06 -6.05
N ASN A 178 30.73 -13.29 -6.17
CA ASN A 178 30.30 -13.89 -7.45
C ASN A 178 28.82 -14.34 -7.40
N ASN A 179 27.99 -13.73 -6.54
CA ASN A 179 26.56 -14.04 -6.47
C ASN A 179 25.75 -12.87 -7.08
N LYS A 180 24.96 -13.14 -8.13
CA LYS A 180 24.19 -12.09 -8.81
C LYS A 180 23.02 -11.53 -7.99
N TYR A 181 22.54 -12.26 -6.97
CA TYR A 181 21.36 -11.88 -6.19
C TYR A 181 21.67 -10.95 -5.01
N VAL A 182 22.91 -10.92 -4.53
CA VAL A 182 23.28 -10.11 -3.36
C VAL A 182 23.56 -8.64 -3.68
N GLY A 183 23.54 -8.20 -4.94
CA GLY A 183 23.94 -6.83 -5.34
C GLY A 183 23.30 -5.71 -4.51
N ALA A 184 21.98 -5.71 -4.33
CA ALA A 184 21.30 -4.77 -3.43
C ALA A 184 21.64 -4.96 -1.94
N LEU A 185 21.95 -6.18 -1.49
CA LEU A 185 22.39 -6.44 -0.11
C LEU A 185 23.78 -5.86 0.18
N TRP A 186 24.60 -5.54 -0.83
CA TRP A 186 25.88 -4.84 -0.59
C TRP A 186 25.68 -3.45 0.02
N GLU A 187 24.60 -2.76 -0.34
CA GLU A 187 24.24 -1.46 0.26
C GLU A 187 23.68 -1.63 1.68
N ALA A 188 22.80 -2.62 1.87
CA ALA A 188 22.26 -2.98 3.18
C ALA A 188 23.37 -3.38 4.18
N ILE A 189 24.35 -4.19 3.76
CA ILE A 189 25.44 -4.62 4.64
C ILE A 189 26.39 -3.45 4.99
N GLY A 190 26.61 -2.51 4.06
CA GLY A 190 27.35 -1.27 4.35
C GLY A 190 26.71 -0.47 5.49
N ASN A 191 25.38 -0.31 5.46
CA ASN A 191 24.65 0.35 6.55
C ASN A 191 24.57 -0.50 7.83
N TRP A 192 24.47 -1.83 7.73
CA TRP A 192 24.56 -2.71 8.90
C TRP A 192 25.91 -2.57 9.62
N PHE A 193 27.02 -2.51 8.87
CA PHE A 193 28.36 -2.25 9.40
C PHE A 193 28.44 -0.87 10.07
N ARG A 194 27.90 0.18 9.43
CA ARG A 194 27.74 1.52 10.03
C ARG A 194 27.00 1.45 11.36
N GLU A 195 25.88 0.73 11.44
CA GLU A 195 25.11 0.62 12.68
C GLU A 195 25.87 -0.11 13.79
N GLN A 196 26.64 -1.16 13.47
CA GLN A 196 27.50 -1.83 14.46
C GLN A 196 28.54 -0.84 15.02
N PHE A 197 29.14 -0.02 14.15
CA PHE A 197 30.06 1.02 14.57
C PHE A 197 29.39 2.08 15.45
N LEU A 198 28.23 2.62 15.06
CA LEU A 198 27.55 3.71 15.79
C LEU A 198 27.15 3.32 17.23
N TYR A 199 26.88 2.03 17.50
CA TYR A 199 26.57 1.55 18.86
C TYR A 199 27.77 1.03 19.67
N SER A 200 28.93 0.83 19.03
CA SER A 200 30.15 0.36 19.68
C SER A 200 30.65 1.31 20.77
N ASP A 201 31.47 0.80 21.70
CA ASP A 201 32.21 1.65 22.63
C ASP A 201 33.27 2.50 21.91
N TYR A 202 33.74 2.04 20.74
CA TYR A 202 34.69 2.74 19.88
C TYR A 202 34.13 4.05 19.30
N TYR A 203 32.83 4.15 19.00
CA TYR A 203 32.21 5.42 18.56
C TYR A 203 32.02 6.43 19.70
N LYS A 204 31.93 5.97 20.95
CA LYS A 204 31.74 6.85 22.12
C LYS A 204 32.95 7.74 22.41
N GLN A 205 34.13 7.42 21.86
CA GLN A 205 35.34 8.23 22.00
C GLN A 205 35.24 9.65 21.39
N TRP A 206 34.20 9.94 20.60
CA TRP A 206 33.93 11.29 20.08
C TRP A 206 33.14 12.19 21.04
N GLY A 207 32.53 11.64 22.10
CA GLY A 207 32.02 12.35 23.29
C GLY A 207 30.81 13.29 23.10
N ASN A 208 30.72 14.01 21.99
CA ASN A 208 29.71 15.03 21.67
C ASN A 208 28.98 14.72 20.34
N VAL A 209 28.76 13.44 20.04
CA VAL A 209 28.07 13.02 18.81
C VAL A 209 26.56 13.26 18.88
N SER A 210 25.99 13.78 17.80
CA SER A 210 24.55 13.99 17.64
C SER A 210 23.95 12.87 16.79
N GLY A 211 23.12 12.01 17.40
CA GLY A 211 22.58 10.81 16.75
C GLY A 211 23.51 9.60 16.86
N VAL A 212 22.90 8.42 16.97
CA VAL A 212 23.58 7.13 17.25
C VAL A 212 23.02 5.98 16.39
N THR A 213 22.26 6.30 15.34
CA THR A 213 21.63 5.33 14.43
C THR A 213 21.57 5.91 13.03
N ASP A 214 21.77 5.06 12.03
CA ASP A 214 21.58 5.36 10.61
C ASP A 214 20.09 5.50 10.23
N TYR A 215 19.20 4.85 11.00
CA TYR A 215 17.74 4.81 10.91
C TYR A 215 17.12 4.63 9.50
N PHE A 216 16.40 3.51 9.37
CA PHE A 216 15.77 2.99 8.16
C PHE A 216 14.48 3.75 7.73
N GLU A 217 14.51 5.08 7.64
CA GLU A 217 13.35 5.94 7.31
C GLU A 217 12.64 5.53 6.01
N THR A 218 13.41 5.42 4.93
CA THR A 218 12.95 5.08 3.58
C THR A 218 12.35 3.68 3.50
N TYR A 219 12.98 2.70 4.14
CA TYR A 219 12.45 1.35 4.25
C TYR A 219 11.16 1.30 5.07
N SER A 220 11.08 2.04 6.19
CA SER A 220 9.85 2.14 7.02
C SER A 220 8.62 2.59 6.23
N LYS A 221 8.81 3.47 5.24
CA LYS A 221 7.72 4.01 4.38
C LYS A 221 7.32 3.08 3.23
N ASN A 222 8.13 2.06 2.95
CA ASN A 222 8.02 1.18 1.79
C ASN A 222 7.89 -0.31 2.18
N LEU A 223 7.52 -0.60 3.43
CA LEU A 223 7.47 -1.95 3.99
C LEU A 223 6.59 -2.93 3.19
N CYS A 224 5.56 -2.46 2.49
CA CYS A 224 4.71 -3.30 1.64
C CYS A 224 5.41 -3.88 0.41
N PHE A 225 6.60 -3.41 0.04
CA PHE A 225 7.40 -3.98 -1.04
C PHE A 225 8.37 -5.06 -0.56
N THR A 226 8.86 -5.87 -1.50
CA THR A 226 9.92 -6.85 -1.21
C THR A 226 11.17 -6.12 -0.69
N PRO A 227 11.74 -6.44 0.49
CA PRO A 227 12.73 -5.60 1.16
C PRO A 227 14.01 -5.23 0.37
N ILE A 228 14.33 -5.98 -0.68
CA ILE A 228 15.54 -5.84 -1.52
C ILE A 228 15.21 -5.41 -2.96
N LEU A 229 13.91 -5.26 -3.28
CA LEU A 229 13.41 -4.89 -4.62
C LEU A 229 12.39 -3.74 -4.57
N GLY A 230 12.16 -3.17 -3.38
CA GLY A 230 11.44 -1.92 -3.21
C GLY A 230 12.31 -0.73 -3.59
N ARG A 231 11.98 0.44 -3.05
CA ARG A 231 12.64 1.71 -3.40
C ARG A 231 13.96 1.99 -2.70
N ASP A 232 14.35 1.17 -1.73
CA ASP A 232 15.58 1.42 -1.00
C ASP A 232 16.27 0.14 -0.52
N ASN A 233 17.44 -0.10 -1.09
CA ASN A 233 18.35 -1.19 -0.74
C ASN A 233 19.24 -0.85 0.45
N TYR A 234 19.47 0.45 0.73
CA TYR A 234 20.32 0.93 1.82
C TYR A 234 19.66 0.70 3.18
N ALA A 235 18.39 1.08 3.34
CA ALA A 235 17.69 0.98 4.62
C ALA A 235 17.17 -0.44 4.97
N ALA A 236 17.32 -1.43 4.07
CA ALA A 236 16.95 -2.82 4.32
C ALA A 236 17.84 -3.53 5.37
N TRP A 237 18.90 -2.86 5.85
CA TRP A 237 19.85 -3.36 6.85
C TRP A 237 19.21 -3.87 8.15
N LEU A 238 18.04 -3.36 8.51
CA LEU A 238 17.35 -3.76 9.75
C LEU A 238 16.99 -5.26 9.79
N PHE A 239 16.76 -5.89 8.64
CA PHE A 239 16.56 -7.34 8.60
C PHE A 239 17.85 -8.09 8.96
N LEU A 240 19.02 -7.62 8.51
CA LEU A 240 20.31 -8.16 8.93
C LEU A 240 20.54 -7.92 10.44
N GLN A 241 20.07 -6.78 10.98
CA GLN A 241 20.12 -6.51 12.42
C GLN A 241 19.25 -7.50 13.22
N TYR A 242 18.04 -7.80 12.76
CA TYR A 242 17.19 -8.83 13.38
C TYR A 242 17.87 -10.20 13.43
N LEU A 243 18.50 -10.63 12.34
CA LEU A 243 19.26 -11.90 12.27
C LEU A 243 20.52 -11.90 13.16
N THR A 244 21.10 -10.72 13.40
CA THR A 244 22.26 -10.53 14.29
C THR A 244 21.87 -10.57 15.76
N GLU A 245 20.79 -9.87 16.12
CA GLU A 245 20.30 -9.76 17.50
C GLU A 245 19.55 -11.00 17.97
N ASN A 246 18.85 -11.68 17.05
CA ASN A 246 18.00 -12.85 17.30
C ASN A 246 17.07 -12.67 18.52
N PRO A 247 16.25 -11.61 18.59
CA PRO A 247 15.47 -11.26 19.79
C PRO A 247 14.37 -12.28 20.13
N ASP A 248 14.05 -13.18 19.20
CA ASP A 248 13.09 -14.29 19.35
C ASP A 248 13.76 -15.65 19.64
N GLY A 249 15.10 -15.72 19.68
CA GLY A 249 15.83 -16.94 20.03
C GLY A 249 15.68 -18.10 19.03
N LEU A 250 15.46 -17.78 17.75
CA LEU A 250 15.33 -18.76 16.68
C LEU A 250 16.64 -19.52 16.46
N GLN A 251 16.54 -20.78 16.03
CA GLN A 251 17.71 -21.63 15.82
C GLN A 251 18.60 -21.08 14.69
N GLY A 252 19.92 -21.08 14.92
CA GLY A 252 20.92 -20.76 13.91
C GLY A 252 21.26 -19.28 13.73
N TYR A 253 20.45 -18.35 14.26
CA TYR A 253 20.74 -16.91 14.23
C TYR A 253 21.53 -16.43 15.47
N GLY A 254 22.19 -15.27 15.33
CA GLY A 254 23.02 -14.66 16.37
C GLY A 254 24.13 -13.80 15.77
N SER A 255 25.03 -13.30 16.63
CA SER A 255 26.01 -12.25 16.24
C SER A 255 27.01 -12.64 15.14
N SER A 256 27.24 -13.94 14.88
CA SER A 256 28.07 -14.38 13.75
C SER A 256 27.32 -14.52 12.43
N PHE A 257 25.98 -14.59 12.45
CA PHE A 257 25.20 -15.10 11.32
C PHE A 257 25.36 -14.27 10.04
N VAL A 258 25.45 -12.94 10.18
CA VAL A 258 25.67 -12.03 9.05
C VAL A 258 27.06 -12.20 8.43
N LYS A 259 28.08 -12.55 9.23
CA LYS A 259 29.38 -12.97 8.70
C LYS A 259 29.29 -14.33 8.02
N ASP A 260 28.59 -15.28 8.62
CA ASP A 260 28.42 -16.63 8.09
C ASP A 260 27.75 -16.60 6.70
N LEU A 261 26.78 -15.72 6.47
CA LEU A 261 26.26 -15.41 5.13
C LEU A 261 27.39 -14.97 4.17
N MET A 262 28.07 -13.86 4.46
CA MET A 262 29.12 -13.33 3.57
C MET A 262 30.27 -14.31 3.29
N GLN A 263 30.56 -15.23 4.21
CA GLN A 263 31.63 -16.24 4.07
C GLN A 263 31.18 -17.56 3.43
N GLN A 264 29.91 -17.97 3.63
CA GLN A 264 29.39 -19.27 3.20
C GLN A 264 28.35 -19.18 2.07
N GLY A 265 28.10 -17.98 1.54
CA GLY A 265 27.31 -17.75 0.35
C GLY A 265 27.87 -18.47 -0.88
N LYS A 266 26.96 -18.84 -1.78
CA LYS A 266 27.29 -19.54 -3.03
C LYS A 266 27.02 -18.65 -4.23
N VAL A 267 27.67 -18.99 -5.34
CA VAL A 267 27.36 -18.43 -6.67
C VAL A 267 25.88 -18.64 -6.96
N ASP A 268 25.19 -17.56 -7.29
CA ASP A 268 23.79 -17.47 -7.67
C ASP A 268 22.79 -18.21 -6.74
N GLU A 269 23.03 -18.16 -5.42
CA GLU A 269 22.06 -18.57 -4.40
C GLU A 269 21.25 -17.36 -3.93
N TYR A 270 19.92 -17.43 -3.96
CA TYR A 270 19.06 -16.32 -3.53
C TYR A 270 19.20 -16.10 -2.01
N PRO A 271 19.35 -14.87 -1.49
CA PRO A 271 19.70 -14.62 -0.09
C PRO A 271 18.75 -15.27 0.93
N TYR A 272 17.46 -15.36 0.64
CA TYR A 272 16.50 -16.00 1.56
C TYR A 272 16.64 -17.52 1.59
N HIS A 273 17.05 -18.17 0.49
CA HIS A 273 17.43 -19.59 0.48
C HIS A 273 18.76 -19.81 1.23
N GLU A 274 19.69 -18.85 1.14
CA GLU A 274 20.95 -18.87 1.89
C GLU A 274 20.70 -18.78 3.41
N ILE A 275 19.82 -17.86 3.83
CA ILE A 275 19.39 -17.68 5.23
C ILE A 275 18.74 -18.95 5.78
N GLU A 276 17.77 -19.53 5.06
CA GLU A 276 17.11 -20.79 5.45
C GLU A 276 18.13 -21.93 5.55
N ARG A 277 19.02 -22.07 4.56
CA ARG A 277 20.07 -23.10 4.52
C ARG A 277 21.05 -23.01 5.68
N LEU A 278 21.51 -21.81 6.04
CA LEU A 278 22.53 -21.63 7.08
C LEU A 278 21.96 -21.71 8.49
N SER A 279 20.74 -21.22 8.70
CA SER A 279 20.10 -21.24 10.03
C SER A 279 19.41 -22.57 10.35
N GLY A 280 18.79 -23.18 9.34
CA GLY A 280 17.84 -24.29 9.53
C GLY A 280 16.51 -23.87 10.15
N ALA A 281 16.24 -22.56 10.28
CA ALA A 281 14.96 -22.03 10.72
C ALA A 281 13.97 -21.92 9.54
N ASP A 282 12.67 -22.07 9.80
CA ASP A 282 11.63 -21.79 8.80
C ASP A 282 11.67 -20.29 8.47
N ILE A 283 11.92 -19.98 7.20
CA ILE A 283 12.03 -18.61 6.71
C ILE A 283 10.71 -17.83 6.84
N LYS A 284 9.55 -18.50 6.79
CA LYS A 284 8.25 -17.86 6.99
C LYS A 284 8.08 -17.37 8.41
N ASP A 285 8.47 -18.18 9.39
CA ASP A 285 8.38 -17.83 10.80
C ASP A 285 9.44 -16.78 11.17
N THR A 286 10.63 -16.85 10.56
CA THR A 286 11.65 -15.79 10.62
C THR A 286 11.11 -14.43 10.16
N LEU A 287 10.42 -14.41 9.00
CA LEU A 287 9.79 -13.19 8.47
C LEU A 287 8.63 -12.70 9.37
N GLY A 288 7.80 -13.61 9.88
CA GLY A 288 6.72 -13.27 10.81
C GLY A 288 7.22 -12.69 12.14
N HIS A 289 8.32 -13.24 12.67
CA HIS A 289 8.95 -12.74 13.89
C HIS A 289 9.72 -11.43 13.66
N TYR A 290 10.33 -11.23 12.50
CA TYR A 290 10.84 -9.92 12.11
C TYR A 290 9.73 -8.87 12.02
N ALA A 291 8.63 -9.20 11.32
CA ALA A 291 7.50 -8.30 11.12
C ALA A 291 6.88 -7.81 12.43
N LYS A 292 6.67 -8.68 13.43
CA LYS A 292 6.11 -8.26 14.74
C LYS A 292 7.02 -7.31 15.52
N ARG A 293 8.35 -7.36 15.36
CA ARG A 293 9.28 -6.42 16.02
C ARG A 293 9.16 -5.00 15.45
N LEU A 294 8.81 -4.86 14.17
CA LEU A 294 8.55 -3.55 13.53
C LEU A 294 7.37 -2.79 14.15
N ALA A 295 6.42 -3.46 14.81
CA ALA A 295 5.25 -2.82 15.44
C ALA A 295 5.60 -1.70 16.42
N THR A 296 6.67 -1.91 17.20
CA THR A 296 7.12 -1.03 18.30
C THR A 296 8.64 -0.78 18.23
N LEU A 297 9.26 -1.10 17.09
CA LEU A 297 10.71 -1.08 16.88
C LEU A 297 11.48 -1.84 17.98
N ASP A 298 10.96 -3.01 18.38
CA ASP A 298 11.40 -3.80 19.54
C ASP A 298 12.67 -4.62 19.25
N PHE A 299 13.74 -3.89 19.03
CA PHE A 299 15.11 -4.33 18.81
C PHE A 299 15.99 -3.85 19.97
N LYS A 300 17.23 -4.32 20.06
CA LYS A 300 18.19 -3.98 21.14
C LYS A 300 18.34 -2.47 21.38
N HIS A 301 18.15 -1.66 20.34
CA HIS A 301 18.29 -0.20 20.36
C HIS A 301 16.96 0.57 20.23
N LYS A 302 15.83 -0.09 20.54
CA LYS A 302 14.44 0.43 20.51
C LYS A 302 14.29 1.91 20.83
N ARG A 303 14.85 2.37 21.97
CA ARG A 303 14.74 3.76 22.43
C ARG A 303 15.22 4.78 21.40
N ASP A 304 16.34 4.50 20.72
CA ASP A 304 16.96 5.43 19.79
C ASP A 304 16.25 5.40 18.43
N TYR A 305 15.72 4.23 18.03
CA TYR A 305 14.84 4.09 16.86
C TYR A 305 13.50 4.82 17.07
N LEU A 306 12.81 4.59 18.20
CA LEU A 306 11.56 5.28 18.54
C LEU A 306 11.76 6.79 18.61
N LYS A 307 12.86 7.28 19.23
CA LYS A 307 13.17 8.72 19.22
C LYS A 307 13.24 9.27 17.79
N ARG A 308 13.87 8.54 16.87
CA ARG A 308 14.02 8.98 15.47
C ARG A 308 12.70 8.87 14.69
N GLN A 309 11.82 7.95 15.05
CA GLN A 309 10.45 7.85 14.54
C GLN A 309 9.54 8.99 15.05
N GLU A 310 9.69 9.41 16.30
CA GLU A 310 9.01 10.60 16.83
C GLU A 310 9.53 11.89 16.15
N GLU A 311 10.85 12.02 15.94
CA GLU A 311 11.43 13.10 15.11
C GLU A 311 10.93 13.07 13.64
N LEU A 312 10.35 11.96 13.18
CA LEU A 312 9.69 11.82 11.89
C LEU A 312 8.25 12.34 11.93
N PHE A 313 7.45 11.87 12.88
CA PHE A 313 6.07 12.34 13.06
C PHE A 313 6.02 13.84 13.39
N ASP A 314 6.99 14.35 14.16
CA ASP A 314 7.11 15.78 14.48
C ASP A 314 7.56 16.64 13.28
N ARG A 315 8.25 16.05 12.28
CA ARG A 315 8.51 16.71 10.99
C ARG A 315 7.24 16.84 10.15
N GLY A 316 6.27 15.93 10.32
CA GLY A 316 5.03 15.96 9.56
C GLY A 316 4.14 14.73 9.75
N GLU A 317 2.84 14.98 9.88
CA GLU A 317 1.82 13.96 10.06
C GLU A 317 1.70 13.00 8.85
N TRP A 318 2.13 13.40 7.64
CA TRP A 318 2.15 12.52 6.46
C TRP A 318 3.01 11.26 6.68
N ASN A 319 4.02 11.32 7.56
CA ASN A 319 4.84 10.15 7.88
C ASN A 319 4.04 9.06 8.61
N TRP A 320 2.86 9.36 9.17
CA TRP A 320 1.94 8.38 9.76
C TRP A 320 1.39 7.42 8.69
N GLY A 321 0.69 7.94 7.68
CA GLY A 321 0.11 7.14 6.59
C GLY A 321 1.15 6.47 5.68
N GLU A 322 2.38 6.99 5.66
CA GLU A 322 3.50 6.37 4.95
C GLU A 322 4.07 5.14 5.67
N ILE A 323 4.16 5.18 7.01
CA ILE A 323 4.76 4.12 7.83
C ILE A 323 3.72 3.07 8.25
N TYR A 324 2.52 3.51 8.60
CA TYR A 324 1.43 2.67 9.07
C TYR A 324 0.42 2.42 7.96
N THR A 325 -0.03 1.17 7.84
CA THR A 325 -1.10 0.79 6.93
C THR A 325 -2.43 0.90 7.67
N LEU A 326 -3.29 1.81 7.24
CA LEU A 326 -4.66 1.88 7.71
C LEU A 326 -5.52 0.96 6.84
N LEU A 327 -6.33 0.11 7.47
CA LEU A 327 -7.16 -0.87 6.75
C LEU A 327 -8.54 -0.30 6.48
N GLU A 328 -9.07 -0.56 5.29
CA GLU A 328 -10.33 -0.02 4.79
C GLU A 328 -11.51 -0.93 5.17
N LYS A 329 -12.69 -0.35 5.40
CA LYS A 329 -13.94 -1.10 5.48
C LYS A 329 -14.39 -1.47 4.07
N SER A 330 -14.61 -2.75 3.82
CA SER A 330 -14.81 -3.26 2.45
C SER A 330 -16.08 -4.10 2.27
N THR A 331 -16.93 -4.21 3.29
CA THR A 331 -18.19 -4.97 3.23
C THR A 331 -19.22 -4.38 4.19
N ASP A 332 -20.50 -4.72 4.02
CA ASP A 332 -21.63 -4.46 4.95
C ASP A 332 -21.43 -5.00 6.39
N THR A 333 -20.25 -5.54 6.75
CA THR A 333 -19.94 -5.97 8.12
C THR A 333 -18.96 -5.00 8.77
N ASP A 334 -19.43 -4.27 9.78
CA ASP A 334 -18.74 -3.19 10.53
C ASP A 334 -17.32 -3.52 11.03
N ASN A 335 -16.95 -4.80 11.04
CA ASN A 335 -15.77 -5.32 11.69
C ASN A 335 -14.84 -6.14 10.76
N PHE A 336 -15.11 -6.15 9.45
CA PHE A 336 -14.21 -6.71 8.44
C PHE A 336 -13.50 -5.60 7.65
N TYR A 337 -12.18 -5.66 7.64
CA TYR A 337 -11.30 -4.68 6.99
C TYR A 337 -10.40 -5.36 5.96
N THR A 338 -9.97 -4.65 4.92
CA THR A 338 -8.95 -5.11 3.95
C THR A 338 -7.76 -4.18 3.90
N VAL A 339 -6.62 -4.73 3.47
CA VAL A 339 -5.47 -3.91 3.09
C VAL A 339 -5.81 -3.07 1.84
N PRO A 340 -5.46 -1.77 1.81
CA PRO A 340 -5.55 -0.94 0.60
C PRO A 340 -4.79 -1.60 -0.57
N THR A 341 -5.28 -1.42 -1.80
CA THR A 341 -4.83 -2.21 -2.96
C THR A 341 -3.35 -1.95 -3.31
N GLU A 342 -2.92 -0.69 -3.16
CA GLU A 342 -1.56 -0.20 -3.32
C GLU A 342 -0.63 -0.50 -2.13
N ARG A 343 -1.19 -0.78 -0.94
CA ARG A 343 -0.44 -1.23 0.25
C ARG A 343 -0.41 -2.75 0.45
N ALA A 344 -1.12 -3.54 -0.36
CA ALA A 344 -1.08 -5.00 -0.30
C ALA A 344 0.36 -5.53 -0.41
N PRO A 345 0.80 -6.46 0.47
CA PRO A 345 2.21 -6.82 0.53
C PRO A 345 2.64 -7.58 -0.73
N GLN A 346 3.81 -7.23 -1.28
CA GLN A 346 4.58 -8.13 -2.15
C GLN A 346 5.17 -9.28 -1.31
N GLN A 347 5.87 -10.22 -1.95
CA GLN A 347 6.68 -11.24 -1.27
C GLN A 347 7.55 -10.62 -0.18
N PHE A 348 7.43 -11.10 1.06
CA PHE A 348 8.13 -10.61 2.26
C PHE A 348 7.82 -9.15 2.66
N GLY A 349 6.91 -8.48 1.97
CA GLY A 349 6.38 -7.18 2.37
C GLY A 349 5.62 -7.30 3.70
N VAL A 350 5.67 -6.23 4.48
CA VAL A 350 5.07 -6.10 5.81
C VAL A 350 4.12 -4.91 5.83
N ASN A 351 2.96 -5.09 6.47
CA ASN A 351 2.11 -3.99 6.92
C ASN A 351 2.13 -3.94 8.44
N VAL A 352 2.22 -2.72 9.00
CA VAL A 352 2.04 -2.45 10.43
C VAL A 352 0.77 -1.62 10.58
N VAL A 353 -0.21 -2.16 11.28
CA VAL A 353 -1.56 -1.61 11.41
C VAL A 353 -1.79 -1.20 12.86
N PRO A 354 -1.86 0.10 13.19
CA PRO A 354 -2.11 0.57 14.55
C PRO A 354 -3.60 0.39 14.89
N LEU A 355 -3.88 -0.03 16.13
CA LEU A 355 -5.22 -0.40 16.58
C LEU A 355 -5.74 0.58 17.64
N GLU A 356 -6.99 1.02 17.48
CA GLU A 356 -7.69 1.82 18.48
C GLU A 356 -8.54 0.88 19.34
N VAL A 357 -8.05 0.58 20.54
CA VAL A 357 -8.62 -0.49 21.38
C VAL A 357 -9.81 0.01 22.19
N THR A 358 -10.99 -0.55 21.92
CA THR A 358 -12.26 -0.14 22.53
C THR A 358 -12.74 -1.05 23.65
N GLY A 359 -12.18 -2.27 23.74
CA GLY A 359 -12.44 -3.24 24.80
C GLY A 359 -11.24 -3.50 25.71
N ASN A 360 -11.32 -4.57 26.49
CA ASN A 360 -10.19 -5.09 27.29
C ASN A 360 -9.53 -6.33 26.66
N LYS A 361 -9.83 -6.58 25.38
CA LYS A 361 -9.48 -7.79 24.63
C LYS A 361 -9.57 -7.50 23.16
N ILE A 362 -8.52 -7.82 22.42
CA ILE A 362 -8.42 -7.74 20.97
C ILE A 362 -8.51 -9.17 20.44
N SER A 363 -9.36 -9.43 19.44
CA SER A 363 -9.37 -10.71 18.73
C SER A 363 -9.47 -10.48 17.23
N ILE A 364 -8.54 -11.08 16.47
CA ILE A 364 -8.34 -10.86 15.03
C ILE A 364 -8.30 -12.20 14.30
N THR A 365 -9.15 -12.35 13.29
CA THR A 365 -9.12 -13.47 12.33
C THR A 365 -8.50 -13.01 11.01
N LEU A 366 -7.48 -13.70 10.50
CA LEU A 366 -6.85 -13.37 9.21
C LEU A 366 -7.52 -14.13 8.06
N LYS A 367 -7.69 -13.48 6.90
CA LYS A 367 -8.21 -14.08 5.66
C LYS A 367 -7.37 -13.62 4.46
N GLY A 368 -6.65 -14.54 3.82
CA GLY A 368 -6.02 -14.29 2.53
C GLY A 368 -7.08 -14.09 1.42
N LEU A 369 -6.82 -13.17 0.49
CA LEU A 369 -7.76 -12.76 -0.57
C LEU A 369 -7.25 -13.05 -1.99
N THR A 370 -6.30 -13.96 -2.13
CA THR A 370 -5.76 -14.42 -3.42
C THR A 370 -5.56 -15.93 -3.41
N ASP A 371 -5.67 -16.56 -4.58
CA ASP A 371 -5.36 -17.97 -4.84
C ASP A 371 -4.09 -18.16 -5.70
N ILE A 372 -3.25 -17.12 -5.80
CA ILE A 372 -1.87 -17.26 -6.29
C ILE A 372 -1.24 -18.48 -5.61
N LYS A 373 -0.70 -19.40 -6.42
CA LYS A 373 -0.08 -20.64 -5.91
C LYS A 373 0.93 -20.28 -4.82
N GLY A 374 0.85 -20.96 -3.69
CA GLY A 374 1.78 -20.79 -2.57
C GLY A 374 1.56 -19.52 -1.74
N ALA A 375 0.50 -18.73 -1.98
CA ALA A 375 0.15 -17.59 -1.16
C ALA A 375 -0.11 -18.01 0.31
N ASP A 376 0.65 -17.40 1.22
CA ASP A 376 0.58 -17.65 2.66
C ASP A 376 1.08 -16.39 3.40
N TRP A 377 0.73 -16.26 4.67
CA TRP A 377 0.98 -15.08 5.49
C TRP A 377 1.41 -15.47 6.90
N ARG A 378 2.09 -14.54 7.59
CA ARG A 378 2.21 -14.54 9.04
C ARG A 378 1.69 -13.22 9.59
N ALA A 379 0.80 -13.31 10.56
CA ALA A 379 0.29 -12.18 11.32
C ALA A 379 0.63 -12.32 12.82
N CYS A 380 0.64 -11.20 13.53
CA CYS A 380 0.86 -11.14 14.98
C CYS A 380 0.11 -9.94 15.56
N ILE A 381 -0.46 -10.10 16.76
CA ILE A 381 -0.97 -8.99 17.57
C ILE A 381 0.13 -8.60 18.55
N ALA A 382 0.61 -7.36 18.45
CA ALA A 382 1.56 -6.77 19.40
C ALA A 382 0.83 -5.79 20.32
N VAL A 383 1.13 -5.83 21.62
CA VAL A 383 0.64 -4.85 22.60
C VAL A 383 1.81 -4.32 23.40
N GLU A 384 1.88 -3.01 23.58
CA GLU A 384 2.93 -2.32 24.33
C GLU A 384 2.38 -1.80 25.67
N ASP A 385 3.15 -1.99 26.75
CA ASP A 385 2.87 -1.40 28.05
C ASP A 385 3.38 0.05 28.16
N ILE A 386 2.87 0.80 29.16
CA ILE A 386 3.25 2.19 29.42
C ILE A 386 4.75 2.39 29.77
N ASN A 387 5.51 1.31 29.95
CA ASN A 387 6.96 1.34 30.17
C ASN A 387 7.76 1.02 28.88
N GLY A 388 7.08 0.75 27.76
CA GLY A 388 7.68 0.35 26.49
C GLY A 388 8.03 -1.13 26.38
N ASN A 389 7.45 -2.02 27.20
CA ASN A 389 7.61 -3.47 27.04
C ASN A 389 6.57 -4.00 26.04
N THR A 390 7.01 -4.70 24.99
CA THR A 390 6.10 -5.29 24.01
C THR A 390 5.83 -6.77 24.32
N ARG A 391 4.56 -7.17 24.23
CA ARG A 391 4.09 -8.57 24.29
C ARG A 391 3.37 -8.94 23.00
N TYR A 392 3.45 -10.22 22.64
CA TYR A 392 3.02 -10.72 21.33
C TYR A 392 2.03 -11.88 21.47
N SER A 393 1.11 -12.01 20.52
CA SER A 393 0.46 -13.29 20.25
C SER A 393 1.45 -14.27 19.62
N ASP A 394 1.10 -15.55 19.59
CA ASP A 394 1.69 -16.47 18.63
C ASP A 394 1.48 -15.97 17.19
N LEU A 395 2.34 -16.40 16.26
CA LEU A 395 2.13 -16.13 14.84
C LEU A 395 0.92 -16.93 14.34
N PHE A 396 0.13 -16.32 13.44
CA PHE A 396 -1.05 -16.96 12.86
C PHE A 396 -1.16 -16.68 11.36
N LYS A 397 -1.83 -17.56 10.63
CA LYS A 397 -2.00 -17.49 9.16
C LYS A 397 -3.47 -17.36 8.74
N SER A 398 -3.70 -17.35 7.42
CA SER A 398 -5.05 -17.29 6.83
C SER A 398 -5.96 -18.39 7.38
N GLY A 399 -7.14 -18.01 7.86
CA GLY A 399 -8.15 -18.87 8.48
C GLY A 399 -8.02 -19.03 10.01
N GLU A 400 -6.93 -18.56 10.62
CA GLU A 400 -6.70 -18.62 12.06
C GLU A 400 -7.12 -17.34 12.77
N THR A 401 -7.36 -17.45 14.08
CA THR A 401 -7.77 -16.33 14.95
C THR A 401 -6.87 -16.27 16.17
N MET A 402 -6.31 -15.10 16.47
CA MET A 402 -5.57 -14.85 17.70
C MET A 402 -6.29 -13.85 18.59
N THR A 403 -6.01 -13.93 19.89
CA THR A 403 -6.61 -13.08 20.91
C THR A 403 -5.53 -12.61 21.88
N MET A 404 -5.55 -11.32 22.22
CA MET A 404 -4.72 -10.70 23.25
C MET A 404 -5.62 -9.94 24.22
N ASP A 405 -5.35 -10.06 25.53
CA ASP A 405 -5.94 -9.11 26.49
C ASP A 405 -5.37 -7.70 26.25
N TYR A 406 -6.08 -6.66 26.69
CA TYR A 406 -5.62 -5.27 26.73
C TYR A 406 -6.10 -4.65 28.05
N GLY A 407 -5.18 -4.28 28.93
CA GLY A 407 -5.45 -3.82 30.29
C GLY A 407 -5.05 -2.37 30.52
N ASN A 408 -5.35 -1.86 31.71
CA ASN A 408 -5.16 -0.45 32.08
C ASN A 408 -3.70 0.05 32.07
N ASN A 409 -2.72 -0.84 31.89
CA ASN A 409 -1.29 -0.51 31.81
C ASN A 409 -0.77 -0.55 30.35
N ASP A 410 -1.57 -0.98 29.38
CA ASP A 410 -1.19 -1.01 27.97
C ASP A 410 -1.44 0.37 27.33
N SER A 411 -0.50 0.83 26.50
CA SER A 411 -0.49 2.15 25.87
C SER A 411 -0.74 2.14 24.36
N ALA A 412 -0.41 1.03 23.67
CA ALA A 412 -0.62 0.89 22.25
C ALA A 412 -0.84 -0.58 21.86
N ALA A 413 -1.55 -0.81 20.76
CA ALA A 413 -1.67 -2.13 20.14
C ALA A 413 -1.56 -2.04 18.61
N TYR A 414 -1.04 -3.10 18.01
CA TYR A 414 -0.79 -3.20 16.59
C TYR A 414 -1.11 -4.60 16.08
N LEU A 415 -1.56 -4.68 14.83
CA LEU A 415 -1.52 -5.89 14.01
C LEU A 415 -0.36 -5.74 13.03
N THR A 416 0.50 -6.77 12.93
CA THR A 416 1.47 -6.87 11.83
C THR A 416 1.08 -8.01 10.91
N VAL A 417 1.17 -7.83 9.60
CA VAL A 417 0.94 -8.89 8.60
C VAL A 417 2.08 -8.87 7.60
N THR A 418 2.67 -10.03 7.32
CA THR A 418 3.68 -10.19 6.26
C THR A 418 3.31 -11.32 5.32
N ALA A 419 3.59 -11.12 4.02
CA ALA A 419 3.41 -12.17 3.02
C ALA A 419 4.60 -13.13 3.02
N THR A 420 4.32 -14.41 3.25
CA THR A 420 5.32 -15.48 3.38
C THR A 420 5.01 -16.62 2.40
N PRO A 421 5.06 -16.38 1.08
CA PRO A 421 4.69 -17.38 0.09
C PRO A 421 5.63 -18.60 0.11
N ASP A 422 5.16 -19.73 -0.43
CA ASP A 422 5.95 -20.96 -0.54
C ASP A 422 7.23 -20.76 -1.38
N SER A 423 8.34 -21.33 -0.94
CA SER A 423 9.68 -21.04 -1.48
C SER A 423 9.92 -21.52 -2.92
N ASP A 424 9.07 -22.41 -3.44
CA ASP A 424 9.03 -22.81 -4.85
C ASP A 424 8.24 -21.85 -5.76
N THR A 425 7.64 -20.81 -5.18
CA THR A 425 6.89 -19.75 -5.90
C THR A 425 7.58 -18.39 -5.86
N TRP A 426 8.71 -18.29 -5.16
CA TRP A 426 9.42 -17.02 -4.99
C TRP A 426 9.96 -16.46 -6.29
N GLN A 427 9.78 -15.16 -6.45
CA GLN A 427 10.35 -14.41 -7.56
C GLN A 427 11.76 -13.96 -7.18
N GLN A 428 12.75 -14.66 -7.72
CA GLN A 428 14.16 -14.50 -7.36
C GLN A 428 14.80 -13.47 -8.29
N TYR A 429 14.83 -12.22 -7.83
CA TYR A 429 15.49 -11.11 -8.51
C TYR A 429 16.72 -10.66 -7.70
N GLY A 430 17.79 -10.29 -8.39
CA GLY A 430 18.88 -9.48 -7.84
C GLY A 430 18.65 -8.00 -8.15
N VAL A 431 19.63 -7.15 -7.86
CA VAL A 431 19.71 -5.78 -8.38
C VAL A 431 21.19 -5.49 -8.60
N GLN A 432 21.59 -5.20 -9.84
CA GLN A 432 23.02 -5.06 -10.17
C GLN A 432 23.52 -3.60 -10.18
N TYR A 433 22.70 -2.65 -10.64
CA TYR A 433 22.98 -1.21 -10.52
C TYR A 433 21.72 -0.38 -10.80
N MET A 434 21.69 0.87 -10.34
CA MET A 434 20.57 1.80 -10.57
C MET A 434 20.62 2.40 -11.99
N PHE A 435 19.46 2.50 -12.66
CA PHE A 435 19.28 3.08 -14.00
C PHE A 435 19.98 2.38 -15.20
N SER A 436 20.57 1.19 -15.03
CA SER A 436 21.09 0.39 -16.15
C SER A 436 20.00 -0.48 -16.77
N GLU A 437 19.97 -0.61 -18.11
CA GLU A 437 19.27 -1.71 -18.78
C GLU A 437 19.86 -3.06 -18.30
N GLY A 438 19.00 -4.01 -17.90
CA GLY A 438 19.44 -5.27 -17.30
C GLY A 438 18.30 -6.12 -16.75
N GLU A 439 18.65 -7.24 -16.10
CA GLU A 439 17.71 -8.30 -15.65
C GLU A 439 16.54 -7.81 -14.77
N PHE A 440 16.59 -6.57 -14.25
CA PHE A 440 15.68 -6.04 -13.24
C PHE A 440 15.06 -4.67 -13.57
N ASP A 441 15.23 -4.17 -14.79
CA ASP A 441 14.45 -3.01 -15.26
C ASP A 441 12.98 -3.40 -15.57
N GLU A 442 12.10 -2.41 -15.72
CA GLU A 442 10.66 -2.63 -15.94
C GLU A 442 10.28 -3.25 -17.32
N ASN A 443 11.25 -3.58 -18.19
CA ASN A 443 11.02 -4.49 -19.32
C ASN A 443 11.25 -5.97 -18.95
N HIS A 444 12.09 -6.23 -17.95
CA HIS A 444 12.55 -7.58 -17.57
C HIS A 444 11.88 -8.10 -16.29
N ALA A 445 11.64 -7.21 -15.31
CA ALA A 445 10.97 -7.49 -14.05
C ALA A 445 9.84 -6.47 -13.77
N PRO A 446 8.83 -6.36 -14.66
CA PRO A 446 7.79 -5.34 -14.58
C PRO A 446 7.01 -5.41 -13.25
N PHE A 447 6.64 -4.27 -12.67
CA PHE A 447 5.94 -4.19 -11.39
C PHE A 447 4.65 -5.02 -11.36
N LEU A 448 3.83 -4.96 -12.40
CA LEU A 448 2.60 -5.78 -12.51
C LEU A 448 2.89 -7.29 -12.66
N GLY A 449 4.14 -7.68 -12.95
CA GLY A 449 4.60 -9.06 -12.86
C GLY A 449 5.03 -9.47 -11.46
N LYS A 450 5.16 -8.55 -10.50
CA LYS A 450 5.50 -8.82 -9.08
C LYS A 450 4.21 -9.21 -8.34
N ASN A 451 4.14 -10.42 -7.79
CA ASN A 451 2.97 -10.93 -7.09
C ASN A 451 2.64 -10.09 -5.84
N ARG A 452 1.33 -9.90 -5.62
CA ARG A 452 0.74 -9.15 -4.51
C ARG A 452 -0.16 -10.10 -3.71
N TYR A 453 -0.11 -9.98 -2.39
CA TYR A 453 -0.74 -10.93 -1.46
C TYR A 453 -1.75 -10.22 -0.54
N PRO A 454 -2.89 -9.73 -1.09
CA PRO A 454 -3.90 -9.04 -0.30
C PRO A 454 -4.53 -9.95 0.75
N TYR A 455 -4.91 -9.32 1.86
CA TYR A 455 -5.60 -9.96 2.97
C TYR A 455 -6.71 -9.05 3.50
N GLY A 456 -7.65 -9.66 4.21
CA GLY A 456 -8.58 -8.98 5.09
C GLY A 456 -8.55 -9.57 6.48
N VAL A 457 -9.11 -8.84 7.43
CA VAL A 457 -9.18 -9.22 8.84
C VAL A 457 -10.55 -8.94 9.42
N THR A 458 -11.06 -9.87 10.22
CA THR A 458 -12.19 -9.62 11.11
C THR A 458 -11.65 -9.25 12.48
N ILE A 459 -11.90 -8.02 12.93
CA ILE A 459 -11.39 -7.48 14.20
C ILE A 459 -12.54 -7.38 15.21
N THR A 460 -12.28 -7.68 16.48
CA THR A 460 -13.23 -7.43 17.58
C THR A 460 -12.50 -6.88 18.80
N GLY A 461 -13.14 -5.92 19.48
CA GLY A 461 -12.59 -5.21 20.64
C GLY A 461 -11.56 -4.11 20.32
N ALA A 462 -11.31 -3.85 19.03
CA ALA A 462 -10.54 -2.71 18.53
C ALA A 462 -11.08 -2.28 17.15
N GLY A 463 -10.79 -1.04 16.76
CA GLY A 463 -10.85 -0.56 15.38
C GLY A 463 -9.45 -0.22 14.86
N ILE A 464 -9.36 0.42 13.69
CA ILE A 464 -8.10 0.96 13.15
C ILE A 464 -7.83 2.33 13.76
N LYS A 465 -6.57 2.59 14.17
CA LYS A 465 -6.19 3.90 14.71
C LYS A 465 -5.88 4.89 13.59
N GLN A 466 -6.83 5.80 13.37
CA GLN A 466 -6.85 6.69 12.21
C GLN A 466 -5.75 7.76 12.18
N ALA A 467 -5.24 8.19 13.33
CA ALA A 467 -4.19 9.20 13.42
C ALA A 467 -3.41 9.12 14.74
N ARG A 468 -2.28 9.83 14.81
CA ARG A 468 -1.56 10.15 16.06
C ARG A 468 -2.44 11.04 16.95
N ASP A 469 -2.41 10.82 18.27
CA ASP A 469 -3.18 11.59 19.27
C ASP A 469 -2.65 13.02 19.47
N ASN A 470 -2.80 13.87 18.44
CA ASN A 470 -2.26 15.22 18.44
C ASN A 470 -3.27 16.23 19.02
N SER A 471 -3.55 16.06 20.32
CA SER A 471 -4.59 16.78 21.08
C SER A 471 -4.34 18.29 21.32
N SER A 472 -3.29 18.86 20.74
CA SER A 472 -2.92 20.29 20.88
C SER A 472 -3.83 21.24 20.08
N THR A 473 -5.13 21.21 20.35
CA THR A 473 -6.12 22.20 19.90
C THR A 473 -6.05 23.52 20.68
N ALA A 474 -5.12 23.65 21.64
CA ALA A 474 -5.01 24.76 22.59
C ALA A 474 -4.87 26.17 21.98
N TYR A 475 -4.48 26.28 20.69
CA TYR A 475 -4.22 27.55 20.00
C TYR A 475 -4.97 27.67 18.66
N GLY A 476 -6.27 27.38 18.66
CA GLY A 476 -7.14 27.62 17.50
C GLY A 476 -8.62 27.72 17.85
N ARG A 477 -9.46 27.60 16.82
CA ARG A 477 -10.93 27.62 16.88
C ARG A 477 -11.51 26.51 16.00
N ARG A 478 -12.79 26.17 16.21
CA ARG A 478 -13.58 25.35 15.27
C ARG A 478 -14.11 26.23 14.14
N HIS A 479 -14.11 25.73 12.91
CA HIS A 479 -14.63 26.46 11.75
C HIS A 479 -16.16 26.54 11.78
N SER A 480 -16.75 27.65 11.33
CA SER A 480 -18.21 27.82 11.31
C SER A 480 -18.91 26.92 10.29
N ASN A 481 -18.19 26.53 9.23
CA ASN A 481 -18.65 25.62 8.19
C ASN A 481 -17.87 24.29 8.28
N GLY A 482 -18.58 23.20 8.60
CA GLY A 482 -18.04 21.85 8.81
C GLY A 482 -17.48 21.54 10.21
N GLY A 483 -17.13 22.56 11.00
CA GLY A 483 -16.70 22.40 12.40
C GLY A 483 -15.21 22.17 12.64
N GLY A 484 -14.41 21.82 11.64
CA GLY A 484 -13.00 21.41 11.76
C GLY A 484 -12.06 22.40 12.45
N PHE A 485 -10.89 21.93 12.89
CA PHE A 485 -9.99 22.76 13.70
C PHE A 485 -9.11 23.68 12.84
N VAL A 486 -9.06 24.97 13.20
CA VAL A 486 -8.25 25.99 12.54
C VAL A 486 -7.37 26.71 13.56
N ALA A 487 -6.05 26.59 13.44
CA ALA A 487 -5.07 27.28 14.27
C ALA A 487 -5.19 28.82 14.13
N TYR A 488 -4.89 29.58 15.18
CA TYR A 488 -4.96 31.06 15.14
C TYR A 488 -3.97 31.71 14.16
N THR A 489 -2.91 30.99 13.78
CA THR A 489 -1.92 31.42 12.79
C THR A 489 -2.33 31.14 11.34
N ALA A 490 -3.32 30.26 11.13
CA ALA A 490 -3.85 29.92 9.81
C ALA A 490 -4.97 30.87 9.38
N LYS A 491 -5.18 30.98 8.06
CA LYS A 491 -6.22 31.81 7.44
C LYS A 491 -7.17 30.92 6.66
N VAL A 492 -8.44 30.95 7.03
CA VAL A 492 -9.51 30.19 6.38
C VAL A 492 -10.69 31.14 6.16
N ASP A 493 -11.19 31.22 4.93
CA ASP A 493 -12.36 32.01 4.57
C ASP A 493 -13.65 31.31 5.04
N ASP A 494 -14.68 32.08 5.43
CA ASP A 494 -15.95 31.54 5.94
C ASP A 494 -16.69 30.61 4.93
N SER A 495 -16.38 30.72 3.63
CA SER A 495 -16.95 29.88 2.57
C SER A 495 -16.32 28.48 2.46
N VAL A 496 -15.13 28.28 3.02
CA VAL A 496 -14.43 26.99 3.03
C VAL A 496 -15.18 26.01 3.93
N TYR A 497 -15.32 24.76 3.48
CA TYR A 497 -15.76 23.68 4.37
C TYR A 497 -14.54 23.04 5.04
N VAL A 498 -14.55 22.92 6.36
CA VAL A 498 -13.54 22.17 7.12
C VAL A 498 -14.29 21.14 7.96
N GLY A 499 -14.26 19.86 7.58
CA GLY A 499 -14.98 18.77 8.22
C GLY A 499 -14.54 18.51 9.67
N GLU A 500 -15.34 17.75 10.43
CA GLU A 500 -15.21 17.71 11.90
C GLU A 500 -13.82 17.25 12.38
N ASN A 501 -13.22 16.26 11.73
CA ASN A 501 -11.91 15.70 12.07
C ASN A 501 -10.74 16.41 11.35
N ALA A 502 -11.03 17.27 10.37
CA ALA A 502 -10.04 17.94 9.55
C ALA A 502 -9.34 19.09 10.28
N ARG A 503 -8.09 19.37 9.88
CA ARG A 503 -7.17 20.29 10.59
C ARG A 503 -6.47 21.27 9.64
N VAL A 504 -6.62 22.57 9.88
CA VAL A 504 -5.83 23.63 9.23
C VAL A 504 -4.89 24.28 10.25
N LEU A 505 -3.59 24.11 10.02
CA LEU A 505 -2.52 24.35 10.99
C LEU A 505 -1.42 25.28 10.43
N GLY A 506 -0.46 25.65 11.27
CA GLY A 506 0.65 26.52 10.87
C GLY A 506 0.17 27.89 10.35
N TYR A 507 0.77 28.35 9.27
CA TYR A 507 0.45 29.57 8.54
C TYR A 507 -0.30 29.29 7.23
N ALA A 508 -0.96 28.13 7.12
CA ALA A 508 -1.70 27.74 5.92
C ALA A 508 -2.80 28.75 5.57
N THR A 509 -3.11 28.87 4.28
CA THR A 509 -4.18 29.72 3.75
C THR A 509 -5.15 28.87 2.92
N VAL A 510 -6.41 28.80 3.32
CA VAL A 510 -7.49 28.09 2.60
C VAL A 510 -8.59 29.09 2.25
N LYS A 511 -9.02 29.13 0.99
CA LYS A 511 -9.90 30.20 0.47
C LYS A 511 -10.82 29.74 -0.67
N GLY A 512 -11.87 30.51 -0.94
CA GLY A 512 -12.86 30.18 -1.98
C GLY A 512 -13.80 29.04 -1.55
N ASN A 513 -14.06 28.10 -2.45
CA ASN A 513 -14.99 26.98 -2.26
C ASN A 513 -14.27 25.68 -1.85
N ALA A 514 -13.00 25.76 -1.45
CA ALA A 514 -12.21 24.58 -1.10
C ALA A 514 -12.85 23.80 0.06
N ARG A 515 -12.67 22.48 0.04
CA ARG A 515 -13.20 21.54 1.04
C ARG A 515 -12.04 20.75 1.64
N ILE A 516 -11.88 20.84 2.96
CA ILE A 516 -10.95 20.02 3.73
C ILE A 516 -11.82 19.06 4.55
N GLU A 517 -11.80 17.77 4.23
CA GLU A 517 -12.76 16.78 4.75
C GLU A 517 -12.07 15.67 5.56
N ASP A 518 -12.88 14.83 6.18
CA ASP A 518 -12.45 13.62 6.89
C ASP A 518 -11.30 13.93 7.88
N HIS A 519 -10.18 13.20 7.81
CA HIS A 519 -9.00 13.36 8.66
C HIS A 519 -7.93 14.31 8.08
N ALA A 520 -8.20 14.99 6.97
CA ALA A 520 -7.20 15.71 6.17
C ALA A 520 -6.55 16.90 6.90
N ILE A 521 -5.30 17.19 6.53
CA ILE A 521 -4.45 18.17 7.21
C ILE A 521 -3.84 19.15 6.20
N VAL A 522 -4.10 20.45 6.38
CA VAL A 522 -3.40 21.52 5.66
C VAL A 522 -2.50 22.27 6.64
N THR A 523 -1.19 22.32 6.41
CA THR A 523 -0.21 22.84 7.39
C THR A 523 0.97 23.58 6.74
N GLY A 524 1.96 23.99 7.53
CA GLY A 524 3.12 24.76 7.08
C GLY A 524 2.72 26.16 6.65
N SER A 525 3.01 26.53 5.41
CA SER A 525 2.58 27.75 4.72
C SER A 525 1.86 27.42 3.40
N ALA A 526 1.21 26.24 3.34
CA ALA A 526 0.51 25.78 2.16
C ALA A 526 -0.69 26.68 1.79
N SER A 527 -1.07 26.67 0.51
CA SER A 527 -2.20 27.42 -0.04
C SER A 527 -3.18 26.48 -0.74
N VAL A 528 -4.41 26.36 -0.24
CA VAL A 528 -5.50 25.59 -0.87
C VAL A 528 -6.60 26.55 -1.34
N SER A 529 -7.09 26.41 -2.57
CA SER A 529 -8.05 27.37 -3.15
C SER A 529 -8.86 26.84 -4.33
N GLY A 530 -9.81 27.63 -4.83
CA GLY A 530 -10.69 27.23 -5.93
C GLY A 530 -11.85 26.39 -5.41
N ASN A 531 -12.11 25.26 -6.06
CA ASN A 531 -13.02 24.19 -5.65
C ASN A 531 -12.25 22.96 -5.12
N ALA A 532 -10.94 23.07 -4.91
CA ALA A 532 -10.09 21.94 -4.56
C ALA A 532 -10.56 21.20 -3.29
N ILE A 533 -10.46 19.87 -3.34
CA ILE A 533 -10.89 18.96 -2.28
C ILE A 533 -9.65 18.28 -1.70
N VAL A 534 -9.50 18.30 -0.37
CA VAL A 534 -8.46 17.60 0.37
C VAL A 534 -9.16 16.72 1.41
N LYS A 535 -9.12 15.40 1.26
CA LYS A 535 -9.96 14.47 2.04
C LYS A 535 -9.25 13.16 2.42
N GLY A 536 -9.96 12.24 3.08
CA GLY A 536 -9.36 11.08 3.72
C GLY A 536 -8.33 11.50 4.77
N HIS A 537 -7.12 10.94 4.71
CA HIS A 537 -5.96 11.26 5.55
C HIS A 537 -4.93 12.15 4.84
N ALA A 538 -5.29 12.74 3.68
CA ALA A 538 -4.37 13.52 2.86
C ALA A 538 -3.71 14.70 3.62
N VAL A 539 -2.44 14.95 3.32
CA VAL A 539 -1.64 16.01 3.95
C VAL A 539 -1.07 16.96 2.91
N VAL A 540 -1.42 18.25 3.03
CA VAL A 540 -0.87 19.35 2.22
C VAL A 540 -0.02 20.25 3.12
N ALA A 541 1.29 20.31 2.90
CA ALA A 541 2.23 20.95 3.83
C ALA A 541 3.26 21.88 3.17
N GLU A 542 4.16 22.40 4.00
CA GLU A 542 5.30 23.25 3.63
C GLU A 542 4.94 24.51 2.83
N ARG A 543 5.10 24.53 1.51
CA ARG A 543 4.74 25.64 0.60
C ARG A 543 3.88 25.15 -0.57
N ALA A 544 3.30 23.96 -0.47
CA ALA A 544 2.48 23.38 -1.52
C ALA A 544 1.29 24.29 -1.87
N THR A 545 0.92 24.29 -3.15
CA THR A 545 -0.26 24.99 -3.65
C THR A 545 -1.21 24.01 -4.31
N VAL A 546 -2.43 23.90 -3.80
CA VAL A 546 -3.51 23.10 -4.39
C VAL A 546 -4.61 24.07 -4.82
N LYS A 547 -5.05 24.00 -6.08
CA LYS A 547 -5.98 24.98 -6.64
C LYS A 547 -6.90 24.39 -7.71
N ASP A 548 -7.80 25.24 -8.21
CA ASP A 548 -8.77 24.93 -9.25
C ASP A 548 -9.71 23.80 -8.81
N ASN A 549 -9.80 22.66 -9.50
CA ASN A 549 -10.61 21.49 -9.13
C ASN A 549 -9.74 20.28 -8.74
N ALA A 550 -8.57 20.52 -8.14
CA ALA A 550 -7.67 19.43 -7.76
C ALA A 550 -8.23 18.60 -6.59
N ILE A 551 -8.07 17.28 -6.65
CA ILE A 551 -8.47 16.34 -5.58
C ILE A 551 -7.21 15.74 -4.95
N ILE A 552 -7.03 15.93 -3.64
CA ILE A 552 -6.05 15.21 -2.84
C ILE A 552 -6.82 14.29 -1.88
N ALA A 553 -6.62 12.97 -1.92
CA ALA A 553 -7.44 12.02 -1.18
C ALA A 553 -6.62 10.86 -0.56
N ASP A 554 -7.33 9.95 0.11
CA ASP A 554 -6.79 8.74 0.72
C ASP A 554 -5.61 9.05 1.66
N TYR A 555 -4.39 8.57 1.38
CA TYR A 555 -3.20 8.78 2.23
C TYR A 555 -2.17 9.74 1.59
N ALA A 556 -2.58 10.49 0.57
CA ALA A 556 -1.67 11.26 -0.28
C ALA A 556 -0.93 12.41 0.43
N GLY A 557 0.32 12.65 0.01
CA GLY A 557 1.18 13.73 0.51
C GLY A 557 1.54 14.76 -0.55
N VAL A 558 1.21 16.04 -0.32
CA VAL A 558 1.61 17.18 -1.18
C VAL A 558 2.45 18.17 -0.39
N MET A 559 3.75 18.21 -0.67
CA MET A 559 4.76 18.94 0.13
C MET A 559 5.76 19.72 -0.75
N GLY A 560 6.78 20.36 -0.16
CA GLY A 560 7.69 21.24 -0.86
C GLY A 560 7.00 22.52 -1.35
N ASN A 561 7.31 22.92 -2.58
CA ASN A 561 6.69 24.00 -3.35
C ASN A 561 5.85 23.44 -4.52
N SER A 562 5.44 22.17 -4.44
CA SER A 562 4.64 21.49 -5.45
C SER A 562 3.32 22.21 -5.74
N VAL A 563 2.92 22.28 -7.01
CA VAL A 563 1.65 22.87 -7.46
C VAL A 563 0.75 21.81 -8.08
N ILE A 564 -0.44 21.65 -7.51
CA ILE A 564 -1.51 20.78 -8.01
C ILE A 564 -2.66 21.66 -8.51
N SER A 565 -3.07 21.49 -9.77
CA SER A 565 -4.02 22.40 -10.43
C SER A 565 -4.88 21.75 -11.50
N ASP A 566 -5.76 22.55 -12.13
CA ASP A 566 -6.78 22.09 -13.08
C ASP A 566 -7.68 21.02 -12.42
N ASN A 567 -7.78 19.81 -12.98
CA ASN A 567 -8.52 18.67 -12.42
C ASN A 567 -7.56 17.57 -11.92
N ALA A 568 -6.32 17.94 -11.56
CA ALA A 568 -5.29 16.98 -11.16
C ALA A 568 -5.63 16.26 -9.84
N ARG A 569 -5.16 15.02 -9.72
CA ARG A 569 -5.40 14.16 -8.57
C ARG A 569 -4.11 13.67 -7.95
N VAL A 570 -4.03 13.64 -6.62
CA VAL A 570 -2.98 12.91 -5.87
C VAL A 570 -3.70 12.10 -4.79
N ILE A 571 -3.71 10.78 -4.95
CA ILE A 571 -4.64 9.85 -4.27
C ILE A 571 -3.93 8.56 -3.88
N GLU A 572 -4.65 7.60 -3.31
CA GLU A 572 -4.09 6.36 -2.75
C GLU A 572 -2.93 6.73 -1.78
N SER A 573 -1.74 6.17 -1.95
CA SER A 573 -0.54 6.51 -1.19
C SER A 573 0.45 7.40 -1.99
N GLY A 574 -0.05 8.21 -2.92
CA GLY A 574 0.76 9.06 -3.80
C GLY A 574 1.40 10.26 -3.07
N LEU A 575 2.70 10.46 -3.26
CA LEU A 575 3.48 11.52 -2.61
C LEU A 575 4.20 12.40 -3.66
N VAL A 576 3.99 13.71 -3.60
CA VAL A 576 4.71 14.71 -4.41
C VAL A 576 5.40 15.77 -3.53
N PHE A 577 6.69 16.02 -3.80
CA PHE A 577 7.57 16.85 -2.96
C PHE A 577 8.44 17.83 -3.80
N ASN A 578 9.17 18.71 -3.11
CA ASN A 578 10.15 19.66 -3.65
C ASN A 578 9.56 20.72 -4.58
N ASN A 579 9.42 20.43 -5.88
CA ASN A 579 8.80 21.30 -6.88
C ASN A 579 8.05 20.46 -7.94
N TYR A 580 7.65 19.23 -7.60
CA TYR A 580 6.95 18.33 -8.51
C TYR A 580 5.52 18.84 -8.74
N ASN A 581 5.13 19.08 -10.00
CA ASN A 581 3.82 19.69 -10.30
C ASN A 581 2.85 18.71 -10.96
N VAL A 582 1.56 18.78 -10.64
CA VAL A 582 0.53 17.92 -11.24
C VAL A 582 -0.60 18.77 -11.81
N SER A 583 -0.96 18.57 -13.08
CA SER A 583 -1.92 19.43 -13.80
C SER A 583 -2.72 18.70 -14.89
N GLY A 584 -3.68 19.38 -15.53
CA GLY A 584 -4.63 18.75 -16.44
C GLY A 584 -5.58 17.80 -15.71
N ASN A 585 -5.66 16.54 -16.16
CA ASN A 585 -6.40 15.45 -15.49
C ASN A 585 -5.41 14.35 -15.01
N ALA A 586 -4.14 14.69 -14.78
CA ALA A 586 -3.14 13.74 -14.31
C ALA A 586 -3.45 13.24 -12.90
N THR A 587 -3.07 12.00 -12.59
CA THR A 587 -3.38 11.31 -11.34
C THR A 587 -2.13 10.66 -10.77
N VAL A 588 -1.55 11.16 -9.67
CA VAL A 588 -0.46 10.48 -8.97
C VAL A 588 -1.07 9.58 -7.90
N LYS A 589 -0.79 8.27 -7.94
CA LYS A 589 -1.44 7.24 -7.13
C LYS A 589 -0.50 6.07 -6.81
N GLY A 590 -1.02 4.90 -6.45
CA GLY A 590 -0.21 3.81 -5.94
C GLY A 590 0.53 4.27 -4.68
N VAL A 591 1.76 3.80 -4.49
CA VAL A 591 2.66 4.37 -3.47
C VAL A 591 3.57 5.46 -4.08
N ALA A 592 3.26 6.02 -5.27
CA ALA A 592 4.17 6.77 -6.13
C ALA A 592 4.90 7.94 -5.44
N TYR A 593 6.17 8.18 -5.77
CA TYR A 593 6.99 9.22 -5.13
C TYR A 593 7.64 10.18 -6.14
N GLY A 594 6.99 11.33 -6.39
CA GLY A 594 7.47 12.39 -7.28
C GLY A 594 8.27 13.47 -6.56
N LEU A 595 9.52 13.72 -6.97
CA LEU A 595 10.47 14.62 -6.31
C LEU A 595 11.09 15.66 -7.27
N ALA A 596 12.11 16.36 -6.79
CA ALA A 596 12.91 17.34 -7.51
C ALA A 596 12.08 18.42 -8.25
N GLY A 597 12.17 18.46 -9.58
CA GLY A 597 11.46 19.41 -10.45
C GLY A 597 10.62 18.73 -11.53
N GLY A 598 10.11 17.53 -11.24
CA GLY A 598 9.33 16.76 -12.20
C GLY A 598 7.91 17.29 -12.39
N SER A 599 7.15 16.64 -13.27
CA SER A 599 5.72 16.90 -13.40
C SER A 599 4.93 15.71 -13.95
N ALA A 600 3.64 15.68 -13.61
CA ALA A 600 2.64 14.82 -14.22
C ALA A 600 1.53 15.71 -14.80
N SER A 601 1.23 15.55 -16.08
CA SER A 601 0.27 16.38 -16.81
C SER A 601 -0.61 15.53 -17.73
N GLY A 602 -1.62 16.11 -18.37
CA GLY A 602 -2.49 15.39 -19.31
C GLY A 602 -3.38 14.37 -18.59
N GLN A 603 -2.98 13.10 -18.60
CA GLN A 603 -3.62 11.98 -17.89
C GLN A 603 -2.64 11.22 -16.98
N ALA A 604 -1.33 11.54 -16.98
CA ALA A 604 -0.26 10.73 -16.38
C ALA A 604 -0.64 10.03 -15.07
N ILE A 605 -0.44 8.70 -14.99
CA ILE A 605 -0.86 7.85 -13.85
C ILE A 605 0.34 7.21 -13.12
N PRO A 606 1.28 7.94 -12.50
CA PRO A 606 2.36 7.30 -11.72
C PRO A 606 1.77 6.47 -10.57
N ASP A 607 2.28 5.26 -10.38
CA ASP A 607 1.61 4.19 -9.61
C ASP A 607 2.64 3.17 -9.05
N GLY A 608 2.21 2.23 -8.21
CA GLY A 608 3.02 1.17 -7.64
C GLY A 608 4.28 1.68 -6.94
N ASP A 609 5.44 1.20 -7.37
CA ASP A 609 6.76 1.58 -6.84
C ASP A 609 7.43 2.76 -7.59
N TYR A 610 6.72 3.52 -8.43
CA TYR A 610 7.26 4.69 -9.14
C TYR A 610 8.02 5.66 -8.23
N TYR A 611 9.18 6.13 -8.70
CA TYR A 611 9.98 7.15 -8.03
C TYR A 611 10.68 8.02 -9.09
N ASP A 612 10.73 9.34 -8.86
CA ASP A 612 11.48 10.27 -9.71
C ASP A 612 12.10 11.43 -8.92
N ASP A 613 13.42 11.44 -8.80
CA ASP A 613 14.23 12.59 -8.35
C ASP A 613 15.02 13.26 -9.50
N THR A 614 14.80 12.81 -10.73
CA THR A 614 15.50 13.29 -11.93
C THR A 614 14.81 14.47 -12.61
N GLY A 615 13.52 14.69 -12.33
CA GLY A 615 12.75 15.84 -12.84
C GLY A 615 12.07 15.59 -14.18
N ARG A 616 11.45 14.43 -14.33
CA ARG A 616 10.79 13.98 -15.58
C ARG A 616 9.47 14.72 -15.78
N ASN A 617 9.06 14.86 -17.05
CA ASN A 617 7.78 15.47 -17.40
C ASN A 617 6.88 14.42 -18.06
N LEU A 618 5.93 13.89 -17.30
CA LEU A 618 5.03 12.81 -17.68
C LEU A 618 3.71 13.37 -18.20
N GLN A 619 3.12 12.70 -19.20
CA GLN A 619 1.88 13.16 -19.86
C GLN A 619 0.73 12.13 -19.87
N LYS A 620 1.04 10.84 -19.72
CA LYS A 620 0.09 9.72 -19.83
C LYS A 620 0.72 8.40 -19.40
N GLY A 621 -0.12 7.39 -19.14
CA GLY A 621 0.29 6.01 -18.85
C GLY A 621 0.54 5.73 -17.38
N ALA A 622 0.30 4.47 -17.01
CA ALA A 622 0.66 3.92 -15.72
C ALA A 622 2.16 3.59 -15.70
N ILE A 623 2.91 4.20 -14.80
CA ILE A 623 4.38 4.14 -14.77
C ILE A 623 4.81 3.57 -13.42
N TYR A 624 5.79 2.68 -13.47
CA TYR A 624 6.36 1.94 -12.35
C TYR A 624 7.88 2.04 -12.34
N GLY A 625 8.50 1.45 -11.32
CA GLY A 625 9.92 1.17 -11.24
C GLY A 625 10.74 2.33 -10.72
N TRP A 626 11.40 2.11 -9.58
CA TRP A 626 12.41 3.00 -9.01
C TRP A 626 13.58 3.30 -9.97
N ALA A 627 13.94 2.33 -10.82
CA ALA A 627 15.08 2.41 -11.75
C ALA A 627 14.70 2.64 -13.23
N SER A 628 13.44 2.95 -13.55
CA SER A 628 12.97 3.11 -14.94
C SER A 628 13.72 4.22 -15.69
N TYR A 629 14.27 3.91 -16.87
CA TYR A 629 14.88 4.93 -17.74
C TYR A 629 13.83 5.76 -18.49
N GLU A 630 14.21 6.96 -18.94
CA GLU A 630 13.28 7.96 -19.50
C GLU A 630 12.48 7.44 -20.71
N GLY A 631 13.13 6.74 -21.64
CA GLY A 631 12.47 6.19 -22.83
C GLY A 631 11.37 5.17 -22.50
N TYR A 632 11.51 4.40 -21.42
CA TYR A 632 10.45 3.51 -20.93
C TYR A 632 9.30 4.31 -20.30
N ALA A 633 9.64 5.21 -19.37
CA ALA A 633 8.66 5.99 -18.61
C ALA A 633 7.74 6.85 -19.51
N LEU A 634 8.27 7.39 -20.61
CA LEU A 634 7.51 8.25 -21.53
C LEU A 634 6.62 7.49 -22.54
N ASN A 635 6.77 6.16 -22.67
CA ASN A 635 6.08 5.36 -23.70
C ASN A 635 5.16 4.27 -23.12
N ARG A 636 4.72 4.42 -21.86
CA ARG A 636 3.78 3.49 -21.22
C ARG A 636 2.40 3.49 -21.92
N PRO A 637 1.75 2.31 -22.04
CA PRO A 637 0.42 2.21 -22.63
C PRO A 637 -0.63 2.90 -21.75
N PHE A 638 -1.69 3.37 -22.40
CA PHE A 638 -2.85 4.00 -21.76
C PHE A 638 -4.03 4.02 -22.75
N THR A 639 -5.25 4.10 -22.23
CA THR A 639 -6.44 4.46 -22.99
C THR A 639 -6.82 5.90 -22.63
N ASP A 640 -6.99 6.77 -23.62
CA ASP A 640 -7.34 8.18 -23.37
C ASP A 640 -8.69 8.30 -22.66
N GLY A 641 -8.72 8.99 -21.51
CA GLY A 641 -9.90 9.09 -20.64
C GLY A 641 -10.00 8.01 -19.56
N GLN A 642 -9.47 6.80 -19.79
CA GLN A 642 -9.60 5.67 -18.85
C GLN A 642 -8.74 5.87 -17.60
N TYR A 643 -9.40 5.86 -16.44
CA TYR A 643 -8.73 5.82 -15.15
C TYR A 643 -8.56 4.37 -14.65
N ALA A 644 -9.61 3.57 -14.77
CA ALA A 644 -9.60 2.14 -14.45
C ALA A 644 -10.39 1.33 -15.51
N GLY A 645 -10.00 0.09 -15.72
CA GLY A 645 -10.59 -0.88 -16.64
C GLY A 645 -10.39 -2.29 -16.13
N LEU A 646 -11.45 -2.84 -15.52
CA LEU A 646 -11.58 -4.24 -15.14
C LEU A 646 -12.12 -5.01 -16.35
N GLU A 647 -11.25 -5.62 -17.13
CA GLU A 647 -11.59 -6.24 -18.43
C GLU A 647 -11.82 -7.76 -18.35
N PHE A 648 -11.63 -8.36 -17.17
CA PHE A 648 -11.73 -9.81 -16.87
C PHE A 648 -11.10 -10.77 -17.89
N SER A 649 -10.14 -10.29 -18.70
CA SER A 649 -9.54 -11.03 -19.84
C SER A 649 -8.64 -12.21 -19.44
N SER A 650 -8.40 -12.38 -18.14
CA SER A 650 -7.72 -13.50 -17.51
C SER A 650 -8.49 -13.94 -16.25
N GLU A 651 -8.09 -15.06 -15.64
CA GLU A 651 -8.73 -15.60 -14.43
C GLU A 651 -8.89 -14.52 -13.34
N SER A 652 -10.13 -14.16 -13.04
CA SER A 652 -10.49 -13.00 -12.22
C SER A 652 -11.37 -13.36 -11.01
N LYS A 653 -11.45 -14.66 -10.64
CA LYS A 653 -12.36 -15.16 -9.60
C LYS A 653 -12.20 -14.53 -8.21
N ASN A 654 -10.97 -14.19 -7.79
CA ASN A 654 -10.70 -13.58 -6.48
C ASN A 654 -10.37 -12.10 -6.60
N ILE A 655 -9.66 -11.71 -7.65
CA ILE A 655 -9.25 -10.33 -7.91
C ILE A 655 -9.55 -10.04 -9.38
N ALA A 656 -10.29 -8.97 -9.65
CA ALA A 656 -10.37 -8.37 -10.97
C ALA A 656 -9.28 -7.29 -11.06
N ALA A 657 -8.20 -7.59 -11.78
CA ALA A 657 -7.09 -6.65 -11.95
C ALA A 657 -7.48 -5.49 -12.88
N ASP A 658 -6.91 -4.32 -12.63
CA ASP A 658 -6.93 -3.22 -13.60
C ASP A 658 -6.02 -3.54 -14.82
N THR A 659 -6.34 -2.92 -15.96
CA THR A 659 -5.60 -3.11 -17.22
C THR A 659 -4.17 -2.56 -17.18
N TYR A 660 -3.94 -1.47 -16.45
CA TYR A 660 -2.66 -0.74 -16.49
C TYR A 660 -2.06 -0.43 -15.11
N THR A 661 -2.89 -0.37 -14.08
CA THR A 661 -2.56 0.09 -12.71
C THR A 661 -2.46 -1.06 -11.70
N SER A 662 -1.88 -0.77 -10.53
CA SER A 662 -1.71 -1.73 -9.42
C SER A 662 -2.95 -1.94 -8.56
N THR A 663 -3.95 -1.09 -8.76
CA THR A 663 -5.29 -1.14 -8.17
C THR A 663 -6.13 -2.27 -8.76
N TYR A 664 -7.07 -2.80 -7.99
CA TYR A 664 -7.93 -3.91 -8.43
C TYR A 664 -9.21 -3.96 -7.60
N ALA A 665 -10.23 -4.67 -8.11
CA ALA A 665 -11.41 -4.99 -7.32
C ALA A 665 -11.32 -6.40 -6.72
N MET A 666 -11.74 -6.57 -5.47
CA MET A 666 -11.75 -7.83 -4.75
C MET A 666 -13.11 -8.53 -4.86
N ASN A 667 -13.12 -9.83 -5.14
CA ASN A 667 -14.34 -10.61 -5.31
C ASN A 667 -14.77 -11.32 -4.02
N PHE A 668 -16.08 -11.27 -3.74
CA PHE A 668 -16.72 -11.92 -2.60
C PHE A 668 -17.86 -12.82 -3.06
N GLY A 669 -18.24 -13.81 -2.24
CA GLY A 669 -19.33 -14.75 -2.53
C GLY A 669 -19.06 -15.76 -3.66
N THR A 670 -17.81 -15.87 -4.12
CA THR A 670 -17.36 -16.78 -5.20
C THR A 670 -18.14 -16.59 -6.52
N PRO A 671 -17.93 -15.47 -7.25
CA PRO A 671 -18.39 -15.37 -8.63
C PRO A 671 -17.67 -16.39 -9.51
N GLU A 672 -18.29 -16.74 -10.64
CA GLU A 672 -17.70 -17.68 -11.60
C GLU A 672 -17.06 -16.91 -12.75
N TRP A 673 -15.75 -17.08 -12.95
CA TRP A 673 -15.07 -16.58 -14.14
C TRP A 673 -15.21 -17.56 -15.31
N ASN A 674 -15.48 -17.04 -16.49
CA ASN A 674 -15.51 -17.80 -17.73
C ASN A 674 -14.69 -17.06 -18.81
N ASN A 675 -13.68 -17.75 -19.37
CA ASN A 675 -12.94 -17.24 -20.54
C ASN A 675 -13.85 -16.88 -21.73
N LYS A 676 -15.02 -17.52 -21.84
CA LYS A 676 -16.08 -17.16 -22.78
C LYS A 676 -17.45 -17.54 -22.22
N LEU A 677 -18.41 -16.63 -22.30
CA LEU A 677 -19.83 -16.88 -22.00
C LEU A 677 -20.68 -16.30 -23.14
N THR A 678 -21.49 -17.14 -23.80
CA THR A 678 -22.18 -16.78 -25.06
C THR A 678 -21.16 -16.22 -26.07
N SER A 679 -21.27 -14.94 -26.46
CA SER A 679 -20.37 -14.25 -27.39
C SER A 679 -19.32 -13.34 -26.73
N ALA A 680 -19.43 -13.11 -25.42
CA ALA A 680 -18.53 -12.31 -24.57
C ALA A 680 -17.29 -13.11 -24.12
N ASN A 681 -16.14 -12.45 -23.88
CA ASN A 681 -14.86 -13.14 -23.60
C ASN A 681 -14.16 -12.52 -22.38
N GLY A 682 -13.90 -13.35 -21.37
CA GLY A 682 -13.49 -12.86 -20.05
C GLY A 682 -14.69 -12.30 -19.30
N VAL A 683 -15.44 -13.16 -18.61
CA VAL A 683 -16.74 -12.80 -18.04
C VAL A 683 -16.81 -13.24 -16.58
N LEU A 684 -17.24 -12.35 -15.69
CA LEU A 684 -17.60 -12.71 -14.31
C LEU A 684 -19.12 -12.88 -14.18
N THR A 685 -19.53 -13.97 -13.53
CA THR A 685 -20.93 -14.34 -13.31
C THR A 685 -21.29 -14.29 -11.83
N PHE A 686 -22.37 -13.56 -11.52
CA PHE A 686 -22.82 -13.23 -10.17
C PHE A 686 -24.16 -13.92 -9.83
N ASN A 687 -24.32 -14.33 -8.58
CA ASN A 687 -25.38 -15.26 -8.13
C ASN A 687 -26.30 -14.70 -7.02
N ASN A 688 -26.45 -13.38 -6.95
CA ASN A 688 -27.06 -12.58 -5.87
C ASN A 688 -26.28 -12.53 -4.54
N ASN A 689 -25.37 -13.47 -4.28
CA ASN A 689 -24.55 -13.48 -3.06
C ASN A 689 -23.07 -13.20 -3.32
N SER A 690 -22.68 -13.09 -4.60
CA SER A 690 -21.37 -12.66 -5.05
C SER A 690 -21.40 -11.23 -5.57
N TYR A 691 -20.27 -10.54 -5.39
CA TYR A 691 -20.05 -9.14 -5.77
C TYR A 691 -18.56 -8.85 -5.83
N MET A 692 -18.20 -7.70 -6.38
CA MET A 692 -16.86 -7.11 -6.30
C MET A 692 -16.89 -5.89 -5.38
N VAL A 693 -15.75 -5.60 -4.74
CA VAL A 693 -15.47 -4.38 -3.99
C VAL A 693 -14.34 -3.67 -4.72
N GLY A 694 -14.65 -2.51 -5.29
CA GLY A 694 -13.67 -1.63 -5.92
C GLY A 694 -12.92 -0.76 -4.92
N ASP A 695 -12.03 0.06 -5.47
CA ASP A 695 -11.18 1.00 -4.76
C ASP A 695 -11.86 2.38 -4.65
N SER A 696 -11.59 3.16 -3.59
CA SER A 696 -12.19 4.49 -3.37
C SER A 696 -11.96 5.43 -4.55
N SER A 697 -10.81 5.28 -5.22
CA SER A 697 -10.41 6.10 -6.36
C SER A 697 -11.35 5.98 -7.57
N TYR A 698 -12.20 4.95 -7.64
CA TYR A 698 -13.24 4.82 -8.67
C TYR A 698 -14.34 5.89 -8.55
N ALA A 699 -14.48 6.51 -7.38
CA ALA A 699 -15.34 7.67 -7.14
C ALA A 699 -14.57 8.98 -6.93
N ALA A 700 -13.23 8.97 -6.93
CA ALA A 700 -12.42 10.18 -6.73
C ALA A 700 -12.35 11.07 -8.00
N LEU A 701 -13.50 11.55 -8.47
CA LEU A 701 -13.71 12.24 -9.74
C LEU A 701 -14.72 13.38 -9.60
N HIS A 702 -14.58 14.41 -10.44
CA HIS A 702 -15.61 15.42 -10.68
C HIS A 702 -16.49 14.98 -11.87
N ASP A 703 -15.91 14.94 -13.07
CA ASP A 703 -16.54 14.37 -14.26
C ASP A 703 -16.19 12.88 -14.40
N ALA A 704 -17.12 12.06 -14.88
CA ALA A 704 -16.92 10.61 -15.01
C ALA A 704 -17.72 9.96 -16.15
N ASP A 705 -17.23 8.85 -16.68
CA ASP A 705 -17.99 7.90 -17.51
C ASP A 705 -17.77 6.47 -17.03
N TYR A 706 -18.79 5.90 -16.38
CA TYR A 706 -18.82 4.53 -15.88
C TYR A 706 -19.42 3.61 -16.95
N GLN A 707 -18.58 2.78 -17.57
CA GLN A 707 -18.99 1.89 -18.66
C GLN A 707 -18.95 0.42 -18.25
N THR A 708 -19.96 -0.34 -18.66
CA THR A 708 -20.01 -1.79 -18.45
C THR A 708 -20.86 -2.48 -19.52
N ALA A 709 -20.72 -3.80 -19.66
CA ALA A 709 -21.65 -4.65 -20.39
C ALA A 709 -22.21 -5.73 -19.46
N ILE A 710 -23.53 -5.91 -19.48
CA ILE A 710 -24.25 -6.79 -18.57
C ILE A 710 -25.20 -7.74 -19.31
N LEU A 711 -25.33 -8.97 -18.82
CA LEU A 711 -26.39 -9.92 -19.17
C LEU A 711 -27.14 -10.29 -17.89
N LEU A 712 -28.43 -9.99 -17.81
CA LEU A 712 -29.26 -10.22 -16.62
C LEU A 712 -30.19 -11.43 -16.79
N ARG A 713 -30.37 -12.23 -15.73
CA ARG A 713 -31.14 -13.48 -15.77
C ARG A 713 -32.53 -13.38 -15.13
N ASP A 714 -32.90 -12.22 -14.59
CA ASP A 714 -34.27 -11.91 -14.19
C ASP A 714 -34.55 -10.40 -14.24
N ASN A 715 -35.77 -10.03 -13.86
CA ASN A 715 -36.27 -8.65 -13.80
C ASN A 715 -36.38 -8.12 -12.36
N SER A 716 -35.83 -8.83 -11.37
CA SER A 716 -35.74 -8.30 -10.00
C SER A 716 -34.72 -7.17 -9.93
N LYS A 717 -34.64 -6.47 -8.80
CA LYS A 717 -33.66 -5.40 -8.61
C LYS A 717 -32.23 -5.96 -8.58
N ASN A 718 -31.50 -5.74 -9.65
CA ASN A 718 -30.08 -6.03 -9.80
C ASN A 718 -29.29 -4.72 -9.59
N THR A 719 -28.34 -4.69 -8.65
CA THR A 719 -27.41 -3.55 -8.52
C THR A 719 -26.22 -3.78 -9.42
N ILE A 720 -26.00 -2.87 -10.38
CA ILE A 720 -24.85 -2.96 -11.29
C ILE A 720 -23.61 -2.38 -10.60
N PHE A 721 -23.78 -1.22 -9.94
CA PHE A 721 -22.85 -0.72 -8.93
C PHE A 721 -23.59 0.10 -7.86
N ARG A 722 -23.03 0.17 -6.65
CA ARG A 722 -23.41 1.09 -5.56
C ARG A 722 -22.11 1.51 -4.87
N PHE A 723 -21.76 2.78 -5.00
CA PHE A 723 -20.64 3.38 -4.30
C PHE A 723 -21.16 4.33 -3.22
N GLY A 724 -20.45 4.45 -2.11
CA GLY A 724 -20.79 5.34 -0.98
C GLY A 724 -21.34 4.58 0.24
N ASP A 725 -21.94 5.33 1.16
CA ASP A 725 -22.54 4.87 2.41
C ASP A 725 -24.09 4.95 2.36
N ASP A 726 -24.77 4.90 3.51
CA ASP A 726 -26.23 4.96 3.60
C ASP A 726 -26.81 6.39 3.46
N GLU A 727 -26.02 7.43 3.69
CA GLU A 727 -26.42 8.85 3.57
C GLU A 727 -26.00 9.46 2.22
N LYS A 728 -24.78 9.14 1.76
CA LYS A 728 -24.20 9.64 0.51
C LYS A 728 -23.81 8.48 -0.38
N TYR A 729 -24.45 8.37 -1.54
CA TYR A 729 -24.19 7.27 -2.46
C TYR A 729 -24.49 7.62 -3.90
N MET A 730 -23.89 6.85 -4.80
CA MET A 730 -24.35 6.73 -6.19
C MET A 730 -24.57 5.27 -6.56
N SER A 731 -25.57 4.98 -7.40
CA SER A 731 -25.89 3.61 -7.79
C SER A 731 -26.58 3.52 -9.13
N LEU A 732 -26.19 2.52 -9.93
CA LEU A 732 -26.89 2.08 -11.12
C LEU A 732 -27.61 0.77 -10.83
N THR A 733 -28.94 0.76 -11.00
CA THR A 733 -29.78 -0.42 -10.77
C THR A 733 -30.62 -0.77 -12.00
N ALA A 734 -30.73 -2.06 -12.29
CA ALA A 734 -31.61 -2.62 -13.31
C ALA A 734 -32.80 -3.32 -12.65
N GLU A 735 -34.03 -2.99 -13.04
CA GLU A 735 -35.24 -3.62 -12.51
C GLU A 735 -36.38 -3.52 -13.53
N ASN A 736 -37.14 -4.60 -13.73
CA ASN A 736 -38.31 -4.66 -14.63
C ASN A 736 -38.06 -4.18 -16.09
N GLY A 737 -36.83 -4.30 -16.60
CA GLY A 737 -36.45 -3.82 -17.94
C GLY A 737 -35.95 -2.37 -17.97
N ASP A 738 -36.01 -1.65 -16.86
CA ASP A 738 -35.55 -0.27 -16.73
C ASP A 738 -34.14 -0.22 -16.11
N LEU A 739 -33.27 0.68 -16.59
CA LEU A 739 -32.03 1.07 -15.91
C LEU A 739 -32.20 2.45 -15.27
N THR A 740 -31.82 2.59 -14.00
CA THR A 740 -31.87 3.86 -13.26
C THR A 740 -30.52 4.13 -12.61
N PHE A 741 -29.90 5.26 -12.95
CA PHE A 741 -28.81 5.83 -12.16
C PHE A 741 -29.37 6.81 -11.14
N THR A 742 -28.84 6.78 -9.93
CA THR A 742 -29.25 7.57 -8.77
C THR A 742 -28.01 8.07 -8.04
N ILE A 743 -28.02 9.32 -7.55
CA ILE A 743 -27.00 9.86 -6.67
C ILE A 743 -27.63 10.76 -5.59
N ASP A 744 -27.08 10.71 -4.38
CA ASP A 744 -27.39 11.62 -3.28
C ASP A 744 -26.07 11.95 -2.56
N ASN A 745 -25.82 13.24 -2.29
CA ASN A 745 -24.67 13.72 -1.50
C ASN A 745 -25.07 14.20 -0.10
N GLY A 746 -26.27 13.80 0.36
CA GLY A 746 -26.89 14.23 1.61
C GLY A 746 -27.81 15.46 1.44
N SER A 747 -27.91 16.02 0.22
CA SER A 747 -28.84 17.12 -0.09
C SER A 747 -30.16 16.67 -0.73
N GLY A 748 -30.27 15.39 -1.13
CA GLY A 748 -31.46 14.77 -1.65
C GLY A 748 -31.27 14.09 -3.00
N VAL A 749 -31.92 12.94 -3.14
CA VAL A 749 -31.82 12.02 -4.28
C VAL A 749 -32.09 12.69 -5.64
N GLN A 750 -31.12 12.56 -6.55
CA GLN A 750 -31.19 12.92 -7.96
C GLN A 750 -31.09 11.63 -8.82
N SER A 751 -31.71 11.59 -10.00
CA SER A 751 -31.76 10.35 -10.81
C SER A 751 -32.02 10.57 -12.29
N VAL A 752 -31.48 9.67 -13.12
CA VAL A 752 -31.80 9.52 -14.55
C VAL A 752 -32.22 8.08 -14.86
N LYS A 753 -33.28 7.91 -15.65
CA LYS A 753 -33.90 6.59 -15.90
C LYS A 753 -34.10 6.32 -17.39
N ALA A 754 -33.58 5.19 -17.85
CA ALA A 754 -33.83 4.62 -19.17
C ALA A 754 -34.89 3.52 -19.06
N GLU A 755 -36.13 3.80 -19.49
CA GLU A 755 -37.22 2.82 -19.41
C GLU A 755 -37.13 1.75 -20.50
N ASN A 756 -37.46 0.49 -20.20
CA ASN A 756 -37.49 -0.64 -21.14
C ASN A 756 -36.23 -0.70 -22.03
N SER A 757 -35.05 -0.56 -21.41
CA SER A 757 -33.76 -0.37 -22.07
C SER A 757 -32.89 -1.62 -22.14
N TYR A 758 -33.28 -2.72 -21.47
CA TYR A 758 -32.60 -4.01 -21.57
C TYR A 758 -33.60 -5.15 -21.66
N LYS A 759 -33.13 -6.32 -22.12
CA LYS A 759 -33.90 -7.56 -22.15
C LYS A 759 -33.17 -8.67 -21.39
N VAL A 760 -33.88 -9.36 -20.51
CA VAL A 760 -33.39 -10.55 -19.79
C VAL A 760 -32.86 -11.61 -20.77
N GLY A 761 -31.68 -12.15 -20.47
CA GLY A 761 -30.94 -13.11 -21.30
C GLY A 761 -30.11 -12.49 -22.41
N HIS A 762 -30.30 -11.22 -22.75
CA HIS A 762 -29.49 -10.50 -23.74
C HIS A 762 -28.41 -9.67 -23.05
N TRP A 763 -27.32 -9.41 -23.77
CA TRP A 763 -26.35 -8.40 -23.38
C TRP A 763 -26.89 -6.99 -23.65
N ALA A 764 -26.58 -6.06 -22.75
CA ALA A 764 -26.69 -4.63 -22.98
C ALA A 764 -25.44 -3.92 -22.47
N THR A 765 -24.91 -2.97 -23.23
CA THR A 765 -23.91 -2.03 -22.71
C THR A 765 -24.58 -0.84 -22.06
N VAL A 766 -23.92 -0.30 -21.04
CA VAL A 766 -24.40 0.81 -20.23
C VAL A 766 -23.25 1.78 -19.99
N SER A 767 -23.52 3.07 -20.17
CA SER A 767 -22.62 4.17 -19.81
C SER A 767 -23.35 5.19 -18.95
N VAL A 768 -22.83 5.48 -17.76
CA VAL A 768 -23.29 6.57 -16.90
C VAL A 768 -22.27 7.69 -16.97
N ILE A 769 -22.62 8.76 -17.67
CA ILE A 769 -21.76 9.92 -17.91
C ILE A 769 -22.23 11.08 -17.03
N LEU A 770 -21.29 11.68 -16.31
CA LEU A 770 -21.43 12.86 -15.46
C LEU A 770 -20.46 13.93 -16.00
N ASP A 771 -21.00 15.09 -16.38
CA ASP A 771 -20.27 16.20 -17.01
C ASP A 771 -20.83 17.53 -16.48
N GLY A 772 -20.17 18.06 -15.44
CA GLY A 772 -20.72 19.09 -14.56
C GLY A 772 -22.12 18.74 -14.05
N ASP A 773 -23.04 19.71 -14.09
CA ASP A 773 -24.44 19.57 -13.63
C ASP A 773 -25.32 18.59 -14.46
N ASN A 774 -24.75 17.73 -15.32
CA ASN A 774 -25.48 16.88 -16.27
C ASN A 774 -25.18 15.39 -16.07
N ALA A 775 -26.22 14.58 -15.93
CA ALA A 775 -26.14 13.13 -16.06
C ALA A 775 -26.74 12.65 -17.39
N LYS A 776 -26.00 11.79 -18.09
CA LYS A 776 -26.44 11.08 -19.29
C LYS A 776 -26.29 9.58 -19.09
N LEU A 777 -27.40 8.85 -19.17
CA LEU A 777 -27.40 7.38 -19.17
C LEU A 777 -27.62 6.89 -20.60
N VAL A 778 -26.66 6.14 -21.13
CA VAL A 778 -26.70 5.50 -22.45
C VAL A 778 -26.84 3.99 -22.24
N VAL A 779 -27.74 3.35 -22.99
CA VAL A 779 -27.95 1.90 -22.96
C VAL A 779 -28.10 1.38 -24.39
N ASN A 780 -27.39 0.30 -24.74
CA ASN A 780 -27.51 -0.35 -26.05
C ASN A 780 -27.66 -1.86 -25.89
N ASP A 781 -28.85 -2.40 -26.22
CA ASP A 781 -29.20 -3.82 -26.16
C ASP A 781 -28.96 -4.57 -27.49
N GLY A 782 -28.22 -3.95 -28.41
CA GLY A 782 -28.02 -4.42 -29.78
C GLY A 782 -29.10 -3.96 -30.78
N SER A 783 -30.18 -3.32 -30.33
CA SER A 783 -31.16 -2.68 -31.23
C SER A 783 -30.84 -1.22 -31.57
N GLY A 784 -29.86 -0.62 -30.87
CA GLY A 784 -29.39 0.75 -31.04
C GLY A 784 -29.32 1.50 -29.70
N ALA A 785 -28.36 2.41 -29.56
CA ALA A 785 -28.16 3.15 -28.32
C ALA A 785 -29.33 4.09 -28.00
N LYS A 786 -29.87 3.96 -26.79
CA LYS A 786 -30.85 4.86 -26.16
C LYS A 786 -30.14 5.75 -25.14
N SER A 787 -30.18 7.05 -25.35
CA SER A 787 -29.66 8.04 -24.39
C SER A 787 -30.80 8.79 -23.69
N VAL A 788 -30.67 8.97 -22.38
CA VAL A 788 -31.56 9.78 -21.53
C VAL A 788 -30.73 10.72 -20.66
N TYR A 789 -31.31 11.85 -20.27
CA TYR A 789 -30.60 12.96 -19.64
C TYR A 789 -31.35 13.45 -18.39
N ALA A 790 -30.61 13.90 -17.38
CA ALA A 790 -31.12 14.64 -16.22
C ALA A 790 -30.10 15.68 -15.76
N THR A 791 -30.56 16.66 -14.96
CA THR A 791 -29.68 17.51 -14.17
C THR A 791 -29.28 16.76 -12.91
N VAL A 792 -27.98 16.68 -12.64
CA VAL A 792 -27.37 16.07 -11.45
C VAL A 792 -26.27 17.01 -11.01
N THR A 793 -26.34 17.52 -9.79
CA THR A 793 -25.44 18.56 -9.24
C THR A 793 -24.54 18.00 -8.12
N ALA A 794 -24.36 16.68 -8.10
CA ALA A 794 -23.54 15.96 -7.15
C ALA A 794 -22.46 15.22 -7.92
N ASP A 795 -21.21 15.38 -7.50
CA ASP A 795 -20.05 14.78 -8.15
C ASP A 795 -19.76 13.40 -7.52
N PRO A 796 -19.10 12.46 -8.22
CA PRO A 796 -18.63 11.21 -7.61
C PRO A 796 -17.79 11.43 -6.35
N ILE A 797 -16.94 12.48 -6.28
CA ILE A 797 -16.11 12.78 -5.10
C ILE A 797 -16.91 13.12 -3.83
N ASP A 798 -18.20 13.48 -3.96
CA ASP A 798 -19.08 13.81 -2.84
C ASP A 798 -19.47 12.60 -1.99
N ILE A 799 -19.49 11.41 -2.58
CA ILE A 799 -19.95 10.16 -1.94
C ILE A 799 -18.81 9.39 -1.24
N VAL A 800 -17.56 9.83 -1.42
CA VAL A 800 -16.38 9.24 -0.79
C VAL A 800 -16.36 9.62 0.69
N SER A 801 -16.32 8.64 1.59
CA SER A 801 -16.26 8.79 3.04
C SER A 801 -15.53 7.61 3.69
N ASP A 802 -15.14 7.74 4.97
CA ASP A 802 -14.44 6.67 5.72
C ASP A 802 -15.32 5.41 5.94
N ASP A 803 -16.65 5.55 5.82
CA ASP A 803 -17.65 4.48 5.95
C ASP A 803 -18.22 4.01 4.60
N ALA A 804 -17.77 4.59 3.49
CA ALA A 804 -18.23 4.24 2.15
C ALA A 804 -17.76 2.85 1.70
N SER A 805 -18.59 2.18 0.91
CA SER A 805 -18.26 0.93 0.21
C SER A 805 -18.40 1.12 -1.30
N TYR A 806 -17.58 0.40 -2.09
CA TYR A 806 -17.51 0.57 -3.55
C TYR A 806 -17.96 -0.71 -4.26
N LEU A 807 -19.22 -1.09 -4.05
CA LEU A 807 -19.76 -2.38 -4.48
C LEU A 807 -20.10 -2.40 -5.98
N ILE A 808 -19.67 -3.45 -6.68
CA ILE A 808 -20.01 -3.73 -8.07
C ILE A 808 -20.70 -5.10 -8.13
N ALA A 809 -21.80 -5.20 -8.87
CA ALA A 809 -22.64 -6.41 -9.00
C ALA A 809 -23.29 -6.93 -7.69
N ASP A 810 -23.41 -6.12 -6.64
CA ASP A 810 -24.11 -6.52 -5.41
C ASP A 810 -25.58 -6.91 -5.67
N LYS A 811 -25.97 -8.10 -5.21
CA LYS A 811 -27.30 -8.70 -5.44
C LYS A 811 -27.63 -8.85 -6.94
N MET A 812 -26.63 -8.90 -7.82
CA MET A 812 -26.82 -9.16 -9.26
C MET A 812 -26.98 -10.66 -9.54
N ASN A 813 -27.99 -11.00 -10.35
CA ASN A 813 -28.18 -12.31 -10.97
C ASN A 813 -27.91 -12.20 -12.47
N GLY A 814 -26.64 -12.26 -12.84
CA GLY A 814 -26.21 -11.89 -14.19
C GLY A 814 -24.73 -12.12 -14.41
N SER A 815 -24.24 -11.61 -15.53
CA SER A 815 -22.84 -11.67 -15.91
C SER A 815 -22.37 -10.31 -16.43
N MET A 816 -21.08 -10.03 -16.26
CA MET A 816 -20.44 -8.77 -16.63
C MET A 816 -19.16 -9.05 -17.43
N ASP A 817 -18.98 -8.35 -18.57
CA ASP A 817 -17.83 -8.52 -19.48
C ASP A 817 -16.69 -7.56 -19.16
N PHE A 818 -17.02 -6.35 -18.67
CA PHE A 818 -16.03 -5.38 -18.16
C PHE A 818 -16.68 -4.36 -17.22
N PHE A 819 -15.86 -3.65 -16.44
CA PHE A 819 -16.24 -2.43 -15.72
C PHE A 819 -15.12 -1.38 -15.86
N ARG A 820 -15.45 -0.21 -16.41
CA ARG A 820 -14.50 0.87 -16.68
C ARG A 820 -14.93 2.17 -16.01
N VAL A 821 -13.93 2.90 -15.51
CA VAL A 821 -14.07 4.24 -14.97
C VAL A 821 -13.21 5.17 -15.82
N ASN A 822 -13.82 6.21 -16.39
CA ASN A 822 -13.13 7.24 -17.17
C ASN A 822 -13.37 8.61 -16.53
N PHE A 823 -12.45 9.57 -16.66
CA PHE A 823 -12.61 10.94 -16.13
C PHE A 823 -13.34 11.90 -17.09
N LYS A 824 -13.84 11.38 -18.22
CA LYS A 824 -14.56 12.10 -19.27
C LYS A 824 -15.38 11.10 -20.08
N GLU A 825 -16.36 11.59 -20.85
CA GLU A 825 -17.03 10.76 -21.86
C GLU A 825 -16.01 10.18 -22.85
N VAL A 826 -16.03 8.86 -23.02
CA VAL A 826 -15.25 8.15 -24.04
C VAL A 826 -16.21 7.41 -24.98
N ALA A 827 -15.75 7.11 -26.20
CA ALA A 827 -16.57 6.36 -27.15
C ALA A 827 -16.95 4.99 -26.59
N GLU A 828 -18.18 4.51 -26.89
CA GLU A 828 -18.58 3.14 -26.56
C GLU A 828 -17.52 2.14 -27.07
N PRO A 829 -17.16 1.11 -26.28
CA PRO A 829 -16.23 0.07 -26.72
C PRO A 829 -16.74 -0.66 -27.96
N THR A 830 -15.83 -1.25 -28.73
CA THR A 830 -16.21 -2.17 -29.81
C THR A 830 -16.50 -3.55 -29.22
N TYR A 831 -17.78 -3.89 -29.07
CA TYR A 831 -18.26 -5.20 -28.60
C TYR A 831 -19.05 -5.95 -29.68
N TYR A 832 -19.13 -7.28 -29.55
CA TYR A 832 -19.74 -8.18 -30.54
C TYR A 832 -20.70 -9.18 -29.90
N TYR A 833 -21.65 -8.70 -29.09
CA TYR A 833 -22.64 -9.57 -28.46
C TYR A 833 -23.70 -10.04 -29.47
N THR A 834 -23.50 -11.23 -30.03
CA THR A 834 -24.34 -11.84 -31.07
C THR A 834 -25.12 -13.07 -30.58
N GLU A 835 -24.79 -13.57 -29.40
CA GLU A 835 -25.41 -14.73 -28.74
C GLU A 835 -26.04 -14.29 -27.41
N HIS A 836 -27.11 -14.96 -27.01
CA HIS A 836 -27.91 -14.67 -25.82
C HIS A 836 -28.25 -15.95 -25.04
N GLU A 837 -28.66 -15.80 -23.77
CA GLU A 837 -29.20 -16.89 -22.97
C GLU A 837 -30.73 -17.00 -23.11
N GLU A 838 -31.24 -18.20 -23.36
CA GLU A 838 -32.68 -18.48 -23.36
C GLU A 838 -33.21 -18.63 -21.93
N ILE A 839 -33.45 -17.49 -21.28
CA ILE A 839 -33.99 -17.44 -19.92
C ILE A 839 -35.47 -17.84 -19.93
N THR A 840 -35.76 -19.04 -19.42
CA THR A 840 -37.12 -19.43 -19.07
C THR A 840 -37.53 -18.71 -17.77
N PRO A 841 -38.58 -17.87 -17.76
CA PRO A 841 -39.00 -17.19 -16.54
C PRO A 841 -39.29 -18.20 -15.43
N ALA A 842 -38.71 -17.96 -14.24
CA ALA A 842 -39.05 -18.74 -13.06
C ALA A 842 -40.57 -18.65 -12.85
N VAL A 843 -41.25 -19.79 -12.76
CA VAL A 843 -42.71 -19.83 -12.60
C VAL A 843 -43.05 -19.22 -11.24
N GLU A 844 -43.58 -17.99 -11.24
CA GLU A 844 -44.10 -17.38 -10.03
C GLU A 844 -45.23 -18.23 -9.46
N TYR A 845 -45.10 -18.56 -8.17
CA TYR A 845 -46.11 -19.26 -7.42
C TYR A 845 -46.59 -18.41 -6.23
N PRO A 846 -47.87 -18.55 -5.83
CA PRO A 846 -48.44 -17.71 -4.79
C PRO A 846 -47.78 -18.02 -3.44
N ARG A 847 -47.15 -17.01 -2.83
CA ARG A 847 -46.50 -17.12 -1.51
C ARG A 847 -47.46 -16.62 -0.44
N VAL A 848 -47.70 -17.43 0.59
CA VAL A 848 -48.56 -17.04 1.72
C VAL A 848 -47.90 -15.90 2.50
N THR A 849 -48.58 -14.75 2.59
CA THR A 849 -48.07 -13.54 3.25
C THR A 849 -48.65 -13.32 4.64
N ASN A 850 -49.84 -13.84 4.93
CA ASN A 850 -50.48 -13.69 6.24
C ASN A 850 -51.47 -14.82 6.54
N ILE A 851 -51.64 -15.15 7.83
CA ILE A 851 -52.64 -16.10 8.34
C ILE A 851 -53.27 -15.54 9.61
N ILE A 852 -54.57 -15.24 9.56
CA ILE A 852 -55.37 -14.70 10.66
C ILE A 852 -56.34 -15.78 11.16
N TYR A 853 -56.49 -15.93 12.46
CA TYR A 853 -57.36 -16.93 13.10
C TYR A 853 -58.65 -16.29 13.65
N ASN A 854 -59.74 -17.03 13.61
CA ASN A 854 -60.99 -16.67 14.27
C ASN A 854 -61.41 -17.81 15.22
N GLU A 855 -61.23 -17.58 16.52
CA GLU A 855 -61.46 -18.56 17.59
C GLU A 855 -62.96 -18.83 17.82
N GLN A 856 -63.82 -17.83 17.60
CA GLN A 856 -65.27 -17.97 17.75
C GLN A 856 -65.89 -18.94 16.73
N TYR A 857 -65.34 -18.96 15.50
CA TYR A 857 -65.82 -19.81 14.42
C TYR A 857 -64.90 -21.00 14.08
N HIS A 858 -63.72 -21.10 14.72
CA HIS A 858 -62.66 -22.07 14.44
C HIS A 858 -62.27 -22.10 12.94
N GLN A 859 -61.92 -20.92 12.43
CA GLN A 859 -61.52 -20.70 11.03
C GLN A 859 -60.16 -20.01 10.95
N PHE A 860 -59.47 -20.16 9.82
CA PHE A 860 -58.35 -19.30 9.46
C PHE A 860 -58.63 -18.59 8.12
N ARG A 861 -58.12 -17.37 7.96
CA ARG A 861 -57.99 -16.69 6.68
C ARG A 861 -56.52 -16.62 6.31
N MET A 862 -56.19 -17.13 5.13
CA MET A 862 -54.87 -17.07 4.53
C MET A 862 -54.87 -16.06 3.39
N THR A 863 -53.84 -15.23 3.29
CA THR A 863 -53.61 -14.27 2.20
C THR A 863 -52.27 -14.57 1.53
N TRP A 864 -52.13 -14.31 0.23
CA TRP A 864 -50.91 -14.60 -0.54
C TRP A 864 -50.55 -13.49 -1.54
N SER A 865 -49.33 -13.54 -2.08
CA SER A 865 -48.87 -12.68 -3.18
C SER A 865 -49.63 -13.02 -4.48
N PRO A 866 -50.07 -12.02 -5.27
CA PRO A 866 -50.60 -12.29 -6.61
C PRO A 866 -49.53 -12.94 -7.50
N VAL A 867 -49.97 -13.64 -8.55
CA VAL A 867 -49.12 -14.25 -9.58
C VAL A 867 -49.53 -13.69 -10.94
N ALA A 868 -48.56 -13.22 -11.73
CA ALA A 868 -48.81 -12.70 -13.06
C ALA A 868 -49.47 -13.76 -13.97
N GLY A 869 -50.51 -13.37 -14.72
CA GLY A 869 -51.23 -14.27 -15.63
C GLY A 869 -52.04 -15.38 -14.96
N ALA A 870 -52.23 -15.35 -13.63
CA ALA A 870 -53.10 -16.29 -12.93
C ALA A 870 -54.56 -16.15 -13.42
N GLN A 871 -55.17 -17.29 -13.77
CA GLN A 871 -56.58 -17.40 -14.13
C GLN A 871 -57.43 -17.64 -12.87
N ASN A 872 -57.01 -18.62 -12.06
CA ASN A 872 -57.62 -19.00 -10.80
C ASN A 872 -56.53 -19.35 -9.77
N TYR A 873 -56.86 -19.29 -8.48
CA TYR A 873 -56.13 -19.95 -7.41
C TYR A 873 -56.87 -21.19 -6.89
N GLY A 874 -56.10 -22.12 -6.34
CA GLY A 874 -56.61 -23.32 -5.70
C GLY A 874 -55.90 -23.58 -4.38
N ILE A 875 -56.63 -24.16 -3.43
CA ILE A 875 -56.13 -24.53 -2.11
C ILE A 875 -56.12 -26.06 -2.01
N ALA A 876 -55.00 -26.62 -1.57
CA ALA A 876 -54.89 -28.04 -1.26
C ALA A 876 -54.39 -28.24 0.18
N VAL A 877 -54.84 -29.31 0.81
CA VAL A 877 -54.47 -29.71 2.17
C VAL A 877 -53.86 -31.11 2.13
N TYR A 878 -52.76 -31.31 2.83
CA TYR A 878 -52.07 -32.59 2.89
C TYR A 878 -52.75 -33.50 3.93
N LEU A 879 -53.33 -34.62 3.47
CA LEU A 879 -54.13 -35.53 4.28
C LEU A 879 -53.79 -36.99 3.92
N ALA A 880 -53.48 -37.82 4.91
CA ALA A 880 -53.14 -39.24 4.74
C ALA A 880 -52.08 -39.50 3.65
N GLY A 881 -50.98 -38.73 3.70
CA GLY A 881 -49.84 -38.86 2.78
C GLY A 881 -50.04 -38.28 1.37
N LYS A 882 -51.18 -37.65 1.08
CA LYS A 882 -51.50 -37.10 -0.26
C LYS A 882 -52.08 -35.69 -0.19
N TRP A 883 -51.78 -34.88 -1.20
CA TRP A 883 -52.41 -33.58 -1.40
C TRP A 883 -53.87 -33.75 -1.84
N LYS A 884 -54.81 -33.13 -1.12
CA LYS A 884 -56.24 -33.08 -1.47
C LYS A 884 -56.70 -31.65 -1.72
N VAL A 885 -57.14 -31.39 -2.94
CA VAL A 885 -57.75 -30.12 -3.34
C VAL A 885 -59.00 -29.85 -2.50
N GLN A 886 -59.12 -28.64 -1.96
CA GLN A 886 -60.29 -28.11 -1.27
C GLN A 886 -61.10 -27.16 -2.15
N THR A 887 -60.41 -26.33 -2.94
CA THR A 887 -61.02 -25.47 -3.96
C THR A 887 -60.04 -25.18 -5.09
N GLN A 888 -60.58 -24.86 -6.27
CA GLN A 888 -59.86 -24.48 -7.50
C GLN A 888 -60.56 -23.31 -8.22
N THR A 889 -61.54 -22.68 -7.55
CA THR A 889 -62.45 -21.69 -8.14
C THR A 889 -62.25 -20.29 -7.59
N ILE A 890 -61.12 -20.03 -6.91
CA ILE A 890 -60.80 -18.70 -6.39
C ILE A 890 -60.41 -17.83 -7.59
N PRO A 891 -61.07 -16.69 -7.87
CA PRO A 891 -60.75 -15.85 -9.03
C PRO A 891 -59.35 -15.23 -8.95
N ALA A 892 -58.75 -14.91 -10.10
CA ALA A 892 -57.46 -14.21 -10.21
C ALA A 892 -57.34 -12.96 -9.32
N GLY A 893 -58.41 -12.15 -9.23
CA GLY A 893 -58.45 -10.95 -8.40
C GLY A 893 -58.67 -11.20 -6.89
N THR A 894 -58.65 -12.45 -6.43
CA THR A 894 -58.85 -12.82 -5.02
C THR A 894 -57.63 -13.56 -4.47
N THR A 895 -56.81 -12.84 -3.70
CA THR A 895 -55.56 -13.33 -3.10
C THR A 895 -55.74 -13.82 -1.65
N TYR A 896 -56.95 -14.23 -1.27
CA TYR A 896 -57.22 -14.77 0.06
C TYR A 896 -58.23 -15.94 0.05
N PHE A 897 -58.15 -16.79 1.07
CA PHE A 897 -59.07 -17.89 1.32
C PHE A 897 -59.43 -17.93 2.80
N THR A 898 -60.71 -18.08 3.13
CA THR A 898 -61.16 -18.37 4.50
C THR A 898 -61.58 -19.83 4.57
N SER A 899 -61.04 -20.58 5.52
CA SER A 899 -61.37 -22.00 5.69
C SER A 899 -62.85 -22.20 6.02
N PRO A 900 -63.44 -23.39 5.77
CA PRO A 900 -64.65 -23.78 6.48
C PRO A 900 -64.39 -23.82 8.00
N LYS A 901 -65.46 -23.92 8.81
CA LYS A 901 -65.34 -24.20 10.24
C LYS A 901 -64.64 -25.55 10.45
N LEU A 902 -63.56 -25.55 11.22
CA LEU A 902 -62.73 -26.72 11.52
C LEU A 902 -62.80 -27.06 13.02
N ARG A 903 -62.12 -28.13 13.44
CA ARG A 903 -62.05 -28.54 14.85
C ARG A 903 -60.84 -27.87 15.51
N ALA A 904 -61.08 -27.17 16.63
CA ALA A 904 -60.04 -26.58 17.45
C ALA A 904 -58.95 -27.61 17.84
N GLY A 905 -57.70 -27.15 17.91
CA GLY A 905 -56.52 -27.96 18.22
C GLY A 905 -56.07 -28.92 17.12
N GLN A 906 -56.68 -28.92 15.93
CA GLN A 906 -56.19 -29.68 14.77
C GLN A 906 -55.16 -28.87 13.97
N THR A 907 -54.15 -29.56 13.44
CA THR A 907 -53.11 -28.96 12.59
C THR A 907 -53.21 -29.50 11.16
N TYR A 908 -53.14 -28.60 10.19
CA TYR A 908 -53.22 -28.90 8.76
C TYR A 908 -52.02 -28.31 8.02
N LYS A 909 -51.43 -29.07 7.11
CA LYS A 909 -50.45 -28.57 6.14
C LYS A 909 -51.17 -28.18 4.85
N VAL A 910 -51.09 -26.92 4.45
CA VAL A 910 -51.92 -26.28 3.41
C VAL A 910 -51.02 -25.60 2.40
N VAL A 911 -51.40 -25.63 1.12
CA VAL A 911 -50.68 -24.96 0.04
C VAL A 911 -51.67 -24.28 -0.90
N VAL A 912 -51.25 -23.13 -1.44
CA VAL A 912 -51.94 -22.45 -2.53
C VAL A 912 -51.20 -22.71 -3.84
N ALA A 913 -51.95 -22.84 -4.93
CA ALA A 913 -51.44 -23.00 -6.28
C ALA A 913 -52.15 -21.99 -7.21
N ALA A 914 -51.43 -21.48 -8.21
CA ALA A 914 -52.00 -20.67 -9.28
C ALA A 914 -52.25 -21.55 -10.52
N LYS A 915 -53.24 -21.15 -11.32
CA LYS A 915 -53.46 -21.68 -12.67
C LYS A 915 -53.02 -20.64 -13.69
N VAL A 916 -51.93 -20.91 -14.41
CA VAL A 916 -51.37 -20.02 -15.44
C VAL A 916 -51.37 -20.76 -16.77
N ASN A 917 -51.71 -20.07 -17.87
CA ASN A 917 -51.77 -20.66 -19.22
C ASN A 917 -52.53 -22.00 -19.30
N GLY A 918 -53.66 -22.09 -18.58
CA GLY A 918 -54.51 -23.29 -18.55
C GLY A 918 -54.03 -24.44 -17.64
N LYS A 919 -52.82 -24.38 -17.07
CA LYS A 919 -52.23 -25.45 -16.23
C LYS A 919 -52.12 -25.01 -14.76
N TRP A 920 -52.33 -25.94 -13.84
CA TRP A 920 -52.06 -25.72 -12.41
C TRP A 920 -50.58 -25.89 -12.13
N ASP A 921 -49.96 -24.90 -11.48
CA ASP A 921 -48.59 -25.05 -11.00
C ASP A 921 -48.55 -25.87 -9.69
N ILE A 922 -48.10 -27.11 -9.85
CA ILE A 922 -47.92 -28.11 -8.80
C ILE A 922 -46.43 -28.40 -8.50
N SER A 923 -45.52 -27.53 -8.95
CA SER A 923 -44.10 -27.62 -8.61
C SER A 923 -43.88 -27.49 -7.10
N SER A 924 -42.94 -28.26 -6.54
CA SER A 924 -42.41 -28.06 -5.18
C SER A 924 -43.44 -27.90 -4.04
N LEU A 925 -44.66 -28.43 -4.17
CA LEU A 925 -45.78 -28.20 -3.21
C LEU A 925 -45.40 -28.41 -1.74
N ASN A 926 -44.46 -29.31 -1.44
CA ASN A 926 -44.04 -29.61 -0.08
C ASN A 926 -43.22 -28.50 0.60
N SER A 927 -42.47 -27.69 -0.16
CA SER A 927 -41.70 -26.53 0.36
C SER A 927 -42.50 -25.23 0.35
N ARG A 928 -43.52 -25.12 -0.51
CA ARG A 928 -44.44 -23.96 -0.57
C ARG A 928 -45.56 -23.98 0.49
N ALA A 929 -45.67 -25.06 1.23
CA ALA A 929 -46.81 -25.33 2.11
C ALA A 929 -46.61 -24.78 3.51
N VAL A 930 -47.62 -24.06 4.01
CA VAL A 930 -47.71 -23.56 5.38
C VAL A 930 -48.40 -24.55 6.30
N THR A 931 -48.11 -24.46 7.60
CA THR A 931 -48.79 -25.25 8.64
C THR A 931 -49.72 -24.32 9.42
N VAL A 932 -50.99 -24.68 9.53
CA VAL A 932 -52.00 -23.94 10.31
C VAL A 932 -52.54 -24.82 11.43
N THR A 933 -52.56 -24.28 12.66
CA THR A 933 -53.19 -24.94 13.81
C THR A 933 -54.45 -24.17 14.18
N ILE A 934 -55.60 -24.84 14.17
CA ILE A 934 -56.89 -24.21 14.40
C ILE A 934 -57.02 -23.86 15.88
N LYS A 935 -57.29 -22.58 16.14
CA LYS A 935 -57.57 -22.03 17.47
C LYS A 935 -59.06 -22.16 17.80
#